data_AF-A0A945Q2D3-F1
#
_entry.id   AF-A0A945Q2D3-F1
#
_cell.length_a   1.000
_cell.length_b   1.000
_cell.length_c   1.000
_cell.angle_alpha   90.00
_cell.angle_beta   90.00
_cell.angle_gamma   90.00
#
_symmetry.space_group_name_H-M   'P 1'
#
loop_
_entity.id
_entity.type
_entity.pdbx_description
1 polymer ?
#
loop_
_entity_poly.entity_id
_entity_poly.type
_entity_poly.pdbx_seq_one_letter_code
_entity_poly.pdbx_strand_id
1 'polypeptide(L)'
;MEIVVNLVQTNGWIGVVMASLVSLMPFAIMGFLFAKYRKEEPSYLISFDRMKGLENAWTLLLVITAPLVFIYNVFVWTAYAFVVFADFISSVLKKIYEYLITPILKAIMWVLNALLWVFLNLIWVPVKMSAKAFYHYCIIWIWDLYKTSFLALNGTYNKNKLRVAFIGSFYTLAIIGVSVYLSLLTGLMVIGMIGLVISCLPIIKSYGTLTSIIHGSEEADHNTHGSHVMKTALNYVIAVLVSIVVIEALLFLSIIPDFGLVFLGIAVNANVFLSAIVILALIVLFFAKAILPNHLLHNEESVSFQDSVVSYLYSIRDRGIQILVSLIPGSMWSVVVLAIPVLFVYASISMADSFKETTIASQSASISEDLLEAHSKALTINDTLEQAEEAFEDAIALSVRSNQNSFALGFPQNVIENPEMIFSDNTTDYTLELPKMYKAAVSDTMSLRDQIKNAERNILKLNSEINEYKSQKWEYIVQRKNIKEDKDSWVTISSGADVSRFVDKDVKEGESYMYRVKAKNSKGVSKWSSEVNNRIPTTSLRSPSYLIAKTNLNFEVVMHWTDNSYNEDGFIVERKLLGSAKWALLANVDSDVRQYTDNTIVTGKTYEYRVHAVGIGEKSNPTNIVSRKITLPSPYNVTDQSNIKSVLVNWSYSAWDYKRASFYDNDNNVDNKAKGAYVNDKLSFVENMQNKIADQQEIIDINKEQLAYASQRIEMFASLIDYDSSQRTTLKVFKNIAFIFALLFISLFGGVILSVIVTYSSSLFYNVYKIRSNDSWYFLSLVNEEKVKSNLQPLLGFTWPILLVVYFATIGGGLSSFLAIFSF
;
A
#
# COMPACT_ATOMS: atom_id res chain seq x y z
N MET A 1 -61.06 -72.81 -66.46
CA MET A 1 -59.89 -73.56 -66.98
C MET A 1 -60.02 -75.06 -66.75
N GLU A 2 -60.43 -75.55 -65.58
CA GLU A 2 -60.61 -77.01 -65.33
C GLU A 2 -61.73 -77.69 -66.12
N ILE A 3 -62.83 -77.00 -66.47
CA ILE A 3 -63.90 -77.56 -67.32
C ILE A 3 -63.43 -77.75 -68.77
N VAL A 4 -62.45 -76.96 -69.21
CA VAL A 4 -61.89 -77.00 -70.57
C VAL A 4 -60.79 -78.05 -70.70
N VAL A 5 -60.08 -78.38 -69.62
CA VAL A 5 -59.06 -79.44 -69.59
C VAL A 5 -59.70 -80.85 -69.56
N ASN A 6 -60.86 -81.03 -68.91
CA ASN A 6 -61.55 -82.31 -68.84
C ASN A 6 -62.34 -82.70 -70.11
N LEU A 7 -62.64 -81.75 -71.01
CA LEU A 7 -63.30 -82.04 -72.30
C LEU A 7 -62.32 -82.49 -73.40
N VAL A 8 -61.02 -82.34 -73.19
CA VAL A 8 -59.96 -82.65 -74.17
C VAL A 8 -59.46 -84.11 -74.06
N GLN A 9 -59.78 -84.83 -72.98
CA GLN A 9 -59.22 -86.14 -72.70
C GLN A 9 -60.01 -87.36 -73.23
N THR A 10 -61.17 -87.22 -73.87
CA THR A 10 -62.05 -88.38 -74.13
C THR A 10 -62.58 -88.54 -75.55
N ASN A 11 -61.82 -88.22 -76.61
CA ASN A 11 -61.92 -88.88 -77.93
C ASN A 11 -60.82 -88.36 -78.88
N GLY A 12 -59.80 -89.17 -79.12
CA GLY A 12 -58.66 -88.86 -80.00
C GLY A 12 -59.12 -88.56 -81.42
N TRP A 13 -58.51 -87.56 -82.06
CA TRP A 13 -58.81 -86.87 -83.34
C TRP A 13 -59.62 -85.55 -83.23
N ILE A 14 -60.74 -85.51 -82.48
CA ILE A 14 -61.52 -84.26 -82.28
C ILE A 14 -60.78 -83.24 -81.40
N GLY A 15 -60.03 -83.71 -80.40
CA GLY A 15 -59.22 -82.83 -79.53
C GLY A 15 -58.08 -82.11 -80.26
N VAL A 16 -57.50 -82.72 -81.30
CA VAL A 16 -56.44 -82.09 -82.11
C VAL A 16 -57.03 -80.98 -82.99
N VAL A 17 -58.19 -81.21 -83.60
CA VAL A 17 -58.89 -80.21 -84.43
C VAL A 17 -59.33 -79.01 -83.60
N MET A 18 -59.85 -79.23 -82.39
CA MET A 18 -60.26 -78.14 -81.50
C MET A 18 -59.06 -77.36 -80.94
N ALA A 19 -57.94 -78.00 -80.64
CA ALA A 19 -56.70 -77.33 -80.24
C ALA A 19 -56.12 -76.47 -81.38
N SER A 20 -56.16 -76.95 -82.63
CA SER A 20 -55.77 -76.17 -83.82
C SER A 20 -56.69 -74.96 -84.04
N LEU A 21 -58.00 -75.10 -83.86
CA LEU A 21 -58.97 -73.99 -83.98
C LEU A 21 -58.79 -72.93 -82.89
N VAL A 22 -58.51 -73.32 -81.64
CA VAL A 22 -58.21 -72.38 -80.55
C VAL A 22 -56.88 -71.64 -80.79
N SER A 23 -55.89 -72.30 -81.41
CA SER A 23 -54.61 -71.66 -81.75
C SER A 23 -54.69 -70.61 -82.88
N LEU A 24 -55.72 -70.69 -83.74
CA LEU A 24 -55.99 -69.70 -84.81
C LEU A 24 -56.83 -68.51 -84.32
N MET A 25 -57.46 -68.62 -83.15
CA MET A 25 -58.35 -67.60 -82.59
C MET A 25 -57.65 -66.26 -82.30
N PRO A 26 -56.40 -66.21 -81.78
CA PRO A 26 -55.65 -64.95 -81.64
C PRO A 26 -55.38 -64.28 -82.98
N PHE A 27 -55.11 -65.04 -84.05
CA PHE A 27 -54.87 -64.48 -85.39
C PHE A 27 -56.16 -63.95 -86.03
N ALA A 28 -57.30 -64.60 -85.80
CA ALA A 28 -58.61 -64.11 -86.21
C ALA A 28 -59.02 -62.82 -85.46
N ILE A 29 -58.80 -62.76 -84.14
CA ILE A 29 -59.05 -61.58 -83.30
C ILE A 29 -58.12 -60.42 -83.71
N MET A 30 -56.84 -60.71 -83.98
CA MET A 30 -55.87 -59.71 -84.42
C MET A 30 -56.17 -59.20 -85.84
N GLY A 31 -56.59 -60.08 -86.76
CA GLY A 31 -57.09 -59.71 -88.08
C GLY A 31 -58.35 -58.84 -88.02
N PHE A 32 -59.27 -59.12 -87.08
CA PHE A 32 -60.48 -58.34 -86.86
C PHE A 32 -60.18 -56.95 -86.26
N LEU A 33 -59.27 -56.87 -85.27
CA LEU A 33 -58.81 -55.60 -84.71
C LEU A 33 -58.14 -54.71 -85.78
N PHE A 34 -57.36 -55.30 -86.68
CA PHE A 34 -56.76 -54.58 -87.81
C PHE A 34 -57.80 -54.14 -88.86
N ALA A 35 -58.82 -54.94 -89.15
CA ALA A 35 -59.90 -54.56 -90.08
C ALA A 35 -60.75 -53.40 -89.54
N LYS A 36 -61.09 -53.42 -88.23
CA LYS A 36 -61.83 -52.32 -87.57
C LYS A 36 -61.03 -51.02 -87.56
N TYR A 37 -59.70 -51.09 -87.48
CA TYR A 37 -58.83 -49.89 -87.58
C TYR A 37 -58.73 -49.36 -89.03
N ARG A 38 -58.86 -50.22 -90.04
CA ARG A 38 -58.75 -49.84 -91.48
C ARG A 38 -60.07 -49.48 -92.17
N LYS A 39 -61.24 -49.70 -91.54
CA LYS A 39 -62.57 -49.47 -92.15
C LYS A 39 -62.77 -50.21 -93.50
N GLU A 40 -62.20 -51.40 -93.63
CA GLU A 40 -62.41 -52.29 -94.78
C GLU A 40 -63.15 -53.55 -94.31
N GLU A 41 -64.03 -54.09 -95.15
CA GLU A 41 -64.73 -55.34 -94.85
C GLU A 41 -63.76 -56.53 -94.80
N PRO A 42 -63.91 -57.46 -93.83
CA PRO A 42 -62.99 -58.57 -93.67
C PRO A 42 -63.05 -59.53 -94.88
N SER A 43 -62.00 -59.52 -95.70
CA SER A 43 -61.89 -60.24 -96.97
C SER A 43 -61.69 -61.77 -96.86
N TYR A 44 -61.92 -62.34 -95.67
CA TYR A 44 -61.68 -63.75 -95.33
C TYR A 44 -62.95 -64.56 -95.04
N LEU A 45 -64.14 -63.97 -95.25
CA LEU A 45 -65.35 -64.77 -95.38
C LEU A 45 -65.20 -65.63 -96.63
N ILE A 46 -65.15 -66.96 -96.45
CA ILE A 46 -65.09 -67.91 -97.56
C ILE A 46 -66.42 -67.79 -98.32
N SER A 47 -66.45 -66.98 -99.38
CA SER A 47 -67.58 -66.93 -100.31
C SER A 47 -67.47 -68.11 -101.28
N PHE A 48 -68.55 -68.86 -101.43
CA PHE A 48 -68.61 -70.05 -102.29
C PHE A 48 -68.21 -69.75 -103.75
N ASP A 49 -68.35 -68.50 -104.22
CA ASP A 49 -68.01 -68.09 -105.58
C ASP A 49 -66.51 -68.16 -105.91
N ARG A 50 -65.61 -68.07 -104.93
CA ARG A 50 -64.15 -68.12 -105.17
C ARG A 50 -63.61 -69.54 -105.39
N MET A 51 -64.41 -70.58 -105.18
CA MET A 51 -64.00 -71.98 -105.33
C MET A 51 -64.33 -72.58 -106.71
N LYS A 52 -64.84 -71.78 -107.66
CA LYS A 52 -65.25 -72.21 -109.01
C LYS A 52 -64.12 -72.70 -109.94
N GLY A 53 -62.84 -72.50 -109.60
CA GLY A 53 -61.69 -72.90 -110.44
C GLY A 53 -61.14 -74.31 -110.22
N LEU A 54 -61.74 -75.13 -109.35
CA LEU A 54 -61.21 -76.43 -108.91
C LEU A 54 -62.06 -77.60 -109.43
N GLU A 55 -62.33 -77.66 -110.74
CA GLU A 55 -63.33 -78.58 -111.34
C GLU A 55 -63.15 -80.09 -111.10
N ASN A 56 -62.01 -80.58 -110.58
CA ASN A 56 -61.75 -82.02 -110.46
C ASN A 56 -61.50 -82.57 -109.03
N ALA A 57 -61.89 -81.88 -107.96
CA ALA A 57 -61.67 -82.35 -106.57
C ALA A 57 -62.90 -82.24 -105.63
N TRP A 58 -64.11 -82.57 -106.13
CA TRP A 58 -65.35 -82.04 -105.56
C TRP A 58 -66.10 -82.77 -104.44
N THR A 59 -65.70 -83.95 -103.96
CA THR A 59 -66.64 -84.73 -103.09
C THR A 59 -66.26 -84.85 -101.61
N LEU A 60 -64.98 -84.74 -101.23
CA LEU A 60 -64.57 -84.88 -99.83
C LEU A 60 -64.47 -83.54 -99.06
N LEU A 61 -64.13 -82.45 -99.75
CA LEU A 61 -63.82 -81.15 -99.11
C LEU A 61 -65.08 -80.42 -98.62
N LEU A 62 -66.21 -80.58 -99.31
CA LEU A 62 -67.43 -79.79 -99.06
C LEU A 62 -68.23 -80.31 -97.84
N VAL A 63 -68.16 -81.61 -97.56
CA VAL A 63 -68.83 -82.24 -96.41
C VAL A 63 -68.16 -81.85 -95.08
N ILE A 64 -66.84 -81.56 -95.09
CA ILE A 64 -66.09 -81.19 -93.89
C ILE A 64 -66.13 -79.67 -93.63
N THR A 65 -66.14 -78.85 -94.69
CA THR A 65 -65.92 -77.40 -94.56
C THR A 65 -67.17 -76.60 -94.22
N ALA A 66 -68.36 -76.99 -94.71
CA ALA A 66 -69.59 -76.20 -94.50
C ALA A 66 -70.04 -76.07 -93.02
N PRO A 67 -70.01 -77.13 -92.18
CA PRO A 67 -70.38 -77.01 -90.77
C PRO A 67 -69.41 -76.15 -89.94
N LEU A 68 -68.11 -76.19 -90.28
CA LEU A 68 -67.07 -75.40 -89.61
C LEU A 68 -67.24 -73.89 -89.86
N VAL A 69 -67.66 -73.50 -91.06
CA VAL A 69 -67.93 -72.08 -91.40
C VAL A 69 -69.13 -71.55 -90.62
N PHE A 70 -70.18 -72.35 -90.43
CA PHE A 70 -71.35 -71.94 -89.64
C PHE A 70 -70.99 -71.74 -88.16
N ILE A 71 -70.26 -72.68 -87.56
CA ILE A 71 -69.80 -72.56 -86.16
C ILE A 71 -68.89 -71.33 -85.98
N TYR A 72 -67.96 -71.10 -86.91
CA TYR A 72 -67.10 -69.92 -86.90
C TYR A 72 -67.92 -68.61 -86.89
N ASN A 73 -68.94 -68.50 -87.74
CA ASN A 73 -69.77 -67.30 -87.83
C ASN A 73 -70.61 -67.06 -86.57
N VAL A 74 -71.15 -68.10 -85.93
CA VAL A 74 -71.93 -67.96 -84.68
C VAL A 74 -71.07 -67.45 -83.53
N PHE A 75 -69.85 -67.99 -83.36
CA PHE A 75 -68.94 -67.55 -82.31
C PHE A 75 -68.49 -66.09 -82.47
N VAL A 76 -68.27 -65.64 -83.70
CA VAL A 76 -67.91 -64.24 -84.00
C VAL A 76 -69.03 -63.28 -83.58
N TRP A 77 -70.29 -63.65 -83.82
CA TRP A 77 -71.44 -62.85 -83.40
C TRP A 77 -71.62 -62.77 -81.88
N THR A 78 -71.39 -63.88 -81.15
CA THR A 78 -71.44 -63.85 -79.67
C THR A 78 -70.34 -62.98 -79.06
N ALA A 79 -69.13 -63.02 -79.61
CA ALA A 79 -68.02 -62.18 -79.18
C ALA A 79 -68.31 -60.67 -79.40
N TYR A 80 -68.99 -60.33 -80.50
CA TYR A 80 -69.41 -58.96 -80.78
C TYR A 80 -70.34 -58.38 -79.71
N ALA A 81 -71.34 -59.16 -79.26
CA ALA A 81 -72.31 -58.71 -78.26
C ALA A 81 -71.65 -58.38 -76.89
N PHE A 82 -70.65 -59.17 -76.47
CA PHE A 82 -69.96 -58.96 -75.20
C PHE A 82 -69.11 -57.68 -75.19
N VAL A 83 -68.44 -57.38 -76.31
CA VAL A 83 -67.63 -56.15 -76.45
C VAL A 83 -68.50 -54.90 -76.36
N VAL A 84 -69.69 -54.90 -76.97
CA VAL A 84 -70.62 -53.77 -76.90
C VAL A 84 -71.08 -53.49 -75.46
N PHE A 85 -71.32 -54.54 -74.67
CA PHE A 85 -71.71 -54.39 -73.27
C PHE A 85 -70.58 -53.82 -72.39
N ALA A 86 -69.34 -54.26 -72.62
CA ALA A 86 -68.17 -53.74 -71.89
C ALA A 86 -67.92 -52.25 -72.20
N ASP A 87 -68.13 -51.84 -73.46
CA ASP A 87 -67.95 -50.44 -73.89
C ASP A 87 -68.98 -49.51 -73.20
N PHE A 88 -70.22 -49.99 -73.00
CA PHE A 88 -71.25 -49.25 -72.27
C PHE A 88 -70.86 -48.95 -70.82
N ILE A 89 -70.38 -49.96 -70.07
CA ILE A 89 -69.97 -49.78 -68.66
C ILE A 89 -68.76 -48.84 -68.54
N SER A 90 -67.78 -48.99 -69.43
CA SER A 90 -66.61 -48.09 -69.50
C SER A 90 -67.02 -46.64 -69.71
N SER A 91 -67.99 -46.39 -70.60
CA SER A 91 -68.45 -45.05 -70.91
C SER A 91 -69.20 -44.37 -69.74
N VAL A 92 -69.88 -45.14 -68.89
CA VAL A 92 -70.54 -44.61 -67.67
C VAL A 92 -69.51 -44.23 -66.61
N LEU A 93 -68.55 -45.11 -66.32
CA LEU A 93 -67.48 -44.85 -65.34
C LEU A 93 -66.60 -43.65 -65.75
N LYS A 94 -66.29 -43.53 -67.04
CA LYS A 94 -65.52 -42.40 -67.58
C LYS A 94 -66.24 -41.05 -67.36
N LYS A 95 -67.56 -41.00 -67.59
CA LYS A 95 -68.35 -39.77 -67.35
C LYS A 95 -68.37 -39.36 -65.87
N ILE A 96 -68.43 -40.31 -64.94
CA ILE A 96 -68.38 -40.02 -63.49
C ILE A 96 -67.01 -39.43 -63.10
N TYR A 97 -65.92 -40.01 -63.59
CA TYR A 97 -64.56 -39.53 -63.30
C TYR A 97 -64.27 -38.12 -63.87
N GLU A 98 -64.75 -37.84 -65.08
CA GLU A 98 -64.57 -36.54 -65.74
C GLU A 98 -65.38 -35.42 -65.08
N TYR A 99 -66.62 -35.68 -64.63
CA TYR A 99 -67.50 -34.62 -64.11
C TYR A 99 -67.38 -34.36 -62.60
N LEU A 100 -67.03 -35.35 -61.78
CA LEU A 100 -66.95 -35.17 -60.32
C LEU A 100 -65.52 -35.08 -59.79
N ILE A 101 -64.65 -36.00 -60.19
CA ILE A 101 -63.33 -36.16 -59.55
C ILE A 101 -62.30 -35.18 -60.14
N THR A 102 -62.30 -35.02 -61.47
CA THR A 102 -61.34 -34.16 -62.18
C THR A 102 -61.38 -32.68 -61.73
N PRO A 103 -62.54 -32.00 -61.60
CA PRO A 103 -62.57 -30.62 -61.14
C PRO A 103 -62.14 -30.46 -59.68
N ILE A 104 -62.48 -31.41 -58.80
CA ILE A 104 -62.07 -31.39 -57.38
C ILE A 104 -60.55 -31.55 -57.27
N LEU A 105 -59.96 -32.51 -57.98
CA LEU A 105 -58.50 -32.70 -57.99
C LEU A 105 -57.77 -31.48 -58.58
N LYS A 106 -58.31 -30.86 -59.64
CA LYS A 106 -57.75 -29.61 -60.19
C LYS A 106 -57.84 -28.44 -59.21
N ALA A 107 -58.94 -28.31 -58.46
CA ALA A 107 -59.08 -27.29 -57.43
C ALA A 107 -58.11 -27.51 -56.26
N ILE A 108 -57.97 -28.76 -55.77
CA ILE A 108 -57.00 -29.13 -54.74
C ILE A 108 -55.57 -28.87 -55.22
N MET A 109 -55.23 -29.28 -56.44
CA MET A 109 -53.92 -29.01 -57.05
C MET A 109 -53.66 -27.51 -57.20
N TRP A 110 -54.67 -26.71 -57.57
CA TRP A 110 -54.54 -25.26 -57.64
C TRP A 110 -54.28 -24.63 -56.27
N VAL A 111 -55.01 -25.04 -55.22
CA VAL A 111 -54.80 -24.59 -53.84
C VAL A 111 -53.43 -25.01 -53.31
N LEU A 112 -53.03 -26.27 -53.54
CA LEU A 112 -51.71 -26.76 -53.14
C LEU A 112 -50.58 -26.05 -53.88
N ASN A 113 -50.74 -25.77 -55.17
CA ASN A 113 -49.77 -25.00 -55.94
C ASN A 113 -49.71 -23.54 -55.47
N ALA A 114 -50.83 -22.94 -55.09
CA ALA A 114 -50.87 -21.61 -54.50
C ALA A 114 -50.20 -21.58 -53.11
N LEU A 115 -50.47 -22.56 -52.25
CA LEU A 115 -49.82 -22.71 -50.94
C LEU A 115 -48.32 -22.99 -51.07
N LEU A 116 -47.92 -23.83 -52.02
CA LEU A 116 -46.52 -24.12 -52.33
C LEU A 116 -45.81 -22.87 -52.86
N TRP A 117 -46.49 -22.09 -53.72
CA TRP A 117 -45.98 -20.81 -54.20
C TRP A 117 -45.78 -19.81 -53.04
N VAL A 118 -46.76 -19.70 -52.14
CA VAL A 118 -46.64 -18.87 -50.92
C VAL A 118 -45.50 -19.36 -50.04
N PHE A 119 -45.41 -20.65 -49.76
CA PHE A 119 -44.35 -21.22 -48.92
C PHE A 119 -42.96 -20.97 -49.52
N LEU A 120 -42.77 -21.27 -50.82
CA LEU A 120 -41.48 -21.14 -51.48
C LEU A 120 -41.03 -19.68 -51.64
N ASN A 121 -41.94 -18.75 -51.93
CA ASN A 121 -41.59 -17.35 -52.21
C ASN A 121 -41.68 -16.43 -50.97
N LEU A 122 -42.60 -16.70 -50.04
CA LEU A 122 -42.85 -15.82 -48.89
C LEU A 122 -42.10 -16.28 -47.63
N ILE A 123 -41.89 -17.59 -47.43
CA ILE A 123 -41.30 -18.14 -46.21
C ILE A 123 -39.89 -18.67 -46.48
N TRP A 124 -39.72 -19.51 -47.50
CA TRP A 124 -38.44 -20.19 -47.76
C TRP A 124 -37.34 -19.23 -48.24
N VAL A 125 -37.66 -18.25 -49.08
CA VAL A 125 -36.70 -17.24 -49.55
C VAL A 125 -36.11 -16.43 -48.37
N PRO A 126 -36.92 -15.84 -47.47
CA PRO A 126 -36.40 -15.25 -46.24
C PRO A 126 -35.57 -16.22 -45.39
N VAL A 127 -36.08 -17.43 -45.08
CA VAL A 127 -35.34 -18.40 -44.25
C VAL A 127 -33.97 -18.75 -44.84
N LYS A 128 -33.90 -19.00 -46.15
CA LYS A 128 -32.66 -19.29 -46.87
C LYS A 128 -31.70 -18.09 -46.83
N MET A 129 -32.20 -16.87 -47.01
CA MET A 129 -31.40 -15.65 -46.89
C MET A 129 -30.90 -15.45 -45.46
N SER A 130 -31.72 -15.70 -44.43
CA SER A 130 -31.30 -15.67 -43.02
C SER A 130 -30.21 -16.69 -42.74
N ALA A 131 -30.36 -17.92 -43.20
CA ALA A 131 -29.36 -18.97 -43.02
C ALA A 131 -28.03 -18.63 -43.71
N LYS A 132 -28.07 -18.12 -44.96
CA LYS A 132 -26.86 -17.67 -45.68
C LYS A 132 -26.21 -16.47 -45.00
N ALA A 133 -27.00 -15.48 -44.59
CA ALA A 133 -26.51 -14.29 -43.88
C ALA A 133 -25.88 -14.70 -42.54
N PHE A 134 -26.56 -15.54 -41.76
CA PHE A 134 -26.06 -16.08 -40.49
C PHE A 134 -24.75 -16.84 -40.68
N TYR A 135 -24.68 -17.77 -41.64
CA TYR A 135 -23.44 -18.49 -41.93
C TYR A 135 -22.29 -17.55 -42.34
N HIS A 136 -22.58 -16.52 -43.13
CA HIS A 136 -21.58 -15.55 -43.55
C HIS A 136 -21.09 -14.65 -42.39
N TYR A 137 -22.02 -14.02 -41.66
CA TYR A 137 -21.70 -13.05 -40.62
C TYR A 137 -21.29 -13.68 -39.28
N CYS A 138 -21.81 -14.85 -38.94
CA CYS A 138 -21.53 -15.51 -37.66
C CYS A 138 -20.46 -16.61 -37.75
N ILE A 139 -20.20 -17.19 -38.93
CA ILE A 139 -19.19 -18.26 -39.07
C ILE A 139 -18.01 -17.78 -39.92
N ILE A 140 -18.23 -17.42 -41.19
CA ILE A 140 -17.13 -17.04 -42.10
C ILE A 140 -16.42 -15.77 -41.58
N TRP A 141 -17.17 -14.73 -41.20
CA TRP A 141 -16.59 -13.49 -40.68
C TRP A 141 -15.76 -13.71 -39.42
N ILE A 142 -16.30 -14.46 -38.45
CA ILE A 142 -15.57 -14.75 -37.21
C ILE A 142 -14.30 -15.56 -37.51
N TRP A 143 -14.36 -16.52 -38.42
CA TRP A 143 -13.20 -17.31 -38.83
C TRP A 143 -12.12 -16.46 -39.52
N ASP A 144 -12.50 -15.59 -40.45
CA ASP A 144 -11.56 -14.70 -41.12
C ASP A 144 -10.93 -13.70 -40.14
N LEU A 145 -11.71 -13.15 -39.22
CA LEU A 145 -11.21 -12.29 -38.14
C LEU A 145 -10.25 -13.05 -37.23
N TYR A 146 -10.53 -14.30 -36.90
CA TYR A 146 -9.65 -15.16 -36.12
C TYR A 146 -8.32 -15.41 -36.83
N LYS A 147 -8.38 -15.80 -38.12
CA LYS A 147 -7.19 -15.99 -38.96
C LYS A 147 -6.37 -14.70 -39.06
N THR A 148 -7.03 -13.56 -39.20
CA THR A 148 -6.39 -12.24 -39.24
C THR A 148 -5.67 -11.93 -37.93
N SER A 149 -6.34 -12.19 -36.80
CA SER A 149 -5.80 -11.97 -35.47
C SER A 149 -4.57 -12.82 -35.20
N PHE A 150 -4.58 -14.07 -35.63
CA PHE A 150 -3.42 -14.95 -35.58
C PHE A 150 -2.28 -14.48 -36.50
N LEU A 151 -2.58 -14.08 -37.73
CA LEU A 151 -1.55 -13.60 -38.67
C LEU A 151 -0.91 -12.27 -38.22
N ALA A 152 -1.63 -11.43 -37.47
CA ALA A 152 -1.09 -10.21 -36.89
C ALA A 152 0.05 -10.49 -35.89
N LEU A 153 0.13 -11.69 -35.30
CA LEU A 153 1.22 -12.09 -34.40
C LEU A 153 2.60 -12.03 -35.09
N ASN A 154 2.68 -12.49 -36.34
CA ASN A 154 3.94 -12.63 -37.08
C ASN A 154 4.65 -11.28 -37.28
N GLY A 155 3.90 -10.18 -37.33
CA GLY A 155 4.42 -8.82 -37.51
C GLY A 155 4.63 -8.02 -36.23
N THR A 156 4.30 -8.60 -35.05
CA THR A 156 4.29 -7.89 -33.77
C THR A 156 5.71 -7.65 -33.23
N TYR A 157 6.60 -8.63 -33.34
CA TYR A 157 7.96 -8.55 -32.80
C TYR A 157 8.98 -7.89 -33.74
N ASN A 158 8.54 -6.93 -34.55
CA ASN A 158 9.43 -6.17 -35.41
C ASN A 158 10.16 -5.07 -34.61
N LYS A 159 11.50 -5.01 -34.71
CA LYS A 159 12.34 -4.05 -33.97
C LYS A 159 11.91 -2.59 -34.14
N ASN A 160 11.60 -2.15 -35.36
CA ASN A 160 11.24 -0.75 -35.63
C ASN A 160 9.87 -0.41 -35.04
N LYS A 161 8.89 -1.32 -35.18
CA LYS A 161 7.55 -1.16 -34.60
C LYS A 161 7.61 -1.14 -33.07
N LEU A 162 8.31 -2.10 -32.47
CA LEU A 162 8.49 -2.16 -31.02
C LEU A 162 9.19 -0.92 -30.47
N ARG A 163 10.20 -0.37 -31.17
CA ARG A 163 10.88 0.87 -30.74
C ARG A 163 9.91 2.05 -30.67
N VAL A 164 9.10 2.25 -31.71
CA VAL A 164 8.10 3.34 -31.75
C VAL A 164 7.04 3.14 -30.67
N ALA A 165 6.54 1.92 -30.51
CA ALA A 165 5.55 1.58 -29.50
C ALA A 165 6.11 1.75 -28.08
N PHE A 166 7.37 1.38 -27.86
CA PHE A 166 8.07 1.50 -26.58
C PHE A 166 8.25 2.96 -26.19
N ILE A 167 8.71 3.82 -27.10
CA ILE A 167 8.92 5.24 -26.80
C ILE A 167 7.61 5.90 -26.35
N GLY A 168 6.49 5.66 -27.06
CA GLY A 168 5.18 6.18 -26.64
C GLY A 168 4.71 5.61 -25.32
N SER A 169 4.82 4.29 -25.14
CA SER A 169 4.41 3.60 -23.90
C SER A 169 5.23 4.05 -22.69
N PHE A 170 6.55 4.22 -22.85
CA PHE A 170 7.46 4.72 -21.83
C PHE A 170 7.07 6.13 -21.39
N TYR A 171 6.90 7.06 -22.33
CA TYR A 171 6.50 8.42 -21.99
C TYR A 171 5.10 8.49 -21.37
N THR A 172 4.15 7.68 -21.85
CA THR A 172 2.82 7.59 -21.24
C THR A 172 2.92 7.15 -19.77
N LEU A 173 3.62 6.06 -19.47
CA LEU A 173 3.78 5.57 -18.11
C LEU A 173 4.60 6.54 -17.23
N ALA A 174 5.62 7.20 -17.79
CA ALA A 174 6.41 8.19 -17.07
C ALA A 174 5.59 9.42 -16.69
N ILE A 175 4.76 9.94 -17.61
CA ILE A 175 3.86 11.06 -17.36
C ILE A 175 2.84 10.66 -16.29
N ILE A 176 2.20 9.49 -16.39
CA ILE A 176 1.26 8.99 -15.37
C ILE A 176 1.98 8.91 -14.01
N GLY A 177 3.15 8.30 -13.96
CA GLY A 177 3.94 8.14 -12.74
C GLY A 177 4.29 9.47 -12.08
N VAL A 178 4.82 10.43 -12.83
CA VAL A 178 5.17 11.77 -12.33
C VAL A 178 3.92 12.53 -11.89
N SER A 179 2.80 12.40 -12.59
CA SER A 179 1.57 13.08 -12.20
C SER A 179 0.92 12.48 -10.95
N VAL A 180 0.97 11.16 -10.78
CA VAL A 180 0.56 10.51 -9.52
C VAL A 180 1.48 10.95 -8.38
N TYR A 181 2.79 11.00 -8.60
CA TYR A 181 3.75 11.51 -7.61
C TYR A 181 3.44 12.94 -7.17
N LEU A 182 3.26 13.86 -8.13
CA LEU A 182 2.95 15.26 -7.84
C LEU A 182 1.58 15.42 -7.18
N SER A 183 0.60 14.58 -7.56
CA SER A 183 -0.71 14.54 -6.92
C SER A 183 -0.60 14.15 -5.44
N LEU A 184 0.23 13.16 -5.10
CA LEU A 184 0.45 12.74 -3.72
C LEU A 184 1.24 13.80 -2.93
N LEU A 185 2.29 14.37 -3.54
CA LEU A 185 3.13 15.40 -2.92
C LEU A 185 2.33 16.67 -2.56
N THR A 186 1.39 17.06 -3.41
CA THR A 186 0.59 18.29 -3.23
C THR A 186 -0.75 18.05 -2.55
N GLY A 187 -1.21 16.80 -2.44
CA GLY A 187 -2.57 16.45 -2.04
C GLY A 187 -3.65 16.81 -3.08
N LEU A 188 -3.28 17.28 -4.27
CA LEU A 188 -4.21 17.75 -5.30
C LEU A 188 -4.46 16.66 -6.35
N MET A 189 -5.59 15.95 -6.22
CA MET A 189 -6.02 14.91 -7.18
C MET A 189 -6.08 15.38 -8.64
N VAL A 190 -6.33 16.67 -8.86
CA VAL A 190 -6.40 17.33 -10.17
C VAL A 190 -5.12 17.15 -10.99
N ILE A 191 -3.95 17.17 -10.34
CA ILE A 191 -2.67 17.00 -11.01
C ILE A 191 -2.56 15.58 -11.62
N GLY A 192 -3.06 14.58 -10.90
CA GLY A 192 -3.15 13.20 -11.39
C GLY A 192 -4.07 13.09 -12.60
N MET A 193 -5.24 13.74 -12.56
CA MET A 193 -6.19 13.75 -13.68
C MET A 193 -5.62 14.43 -14.93
N ILE A 194 -5.01 15.61 -14.78
CA ILE A 194 -4.33 16.33 -15.87
C ILE A 194 -3.24 15.46 -16.49
N GLY A 195 -2.43 14.82 -15.66
CA GLY A 195 -1.40 13.88 -16.07
C GLY A 195 -1.91 12.73 -16.92
N LEU A 196 -3.00 12.09 -16.48
CA LEU A 196 -3.63 10.99 -17.20
C LEU A 196 -4.05 11.44 -18.61
N VAL A 197 -4.68 12.60 -18.74
CA VAL A 197 -5.11 13.13 -20.05
C VAL A 197 -3.90 13.43 -20.94
N ILE A 198 -2.86 14.10 -20.42
CA ILE A 198 -1.65 14.42 -21.18
C ILE A 198 -0.90 13.15 -21.62
N SER A 199 -0.92 12.11 -20.79
CA SER A 199 -0.26 10.83 -21.07
C SER A 199 -0.81 10.09 -22.30
N CYS A 200 -1.98 10.48 -22.80
CA CYS A 200 -2.55 9.94 -24.03
C CYS A 200 -1.82 10.42 -25.29
N LEU A 201 -1.12 11.56 -25.26
CA LEU A 201 -0.49 12.12 -26.46
C LEU A 201 0.65 11.24 -27.01
N PRO A 202 1.63 10.77 -26.20
CA PRO A 202 2.71 9.93 -26.71
C PRO A 202 2.22 8.60 -27.29
N ILE A 203 1.24 7.95 -26.64
CA ILE A 203 0.68 6.69 -27.13
C ILE A 203 -0.10 6.91 -28.44
N ILE A 204 -0.87 7.99 -28.57
CA ILE A 204 -1.57 8.34 -29.82
C ILE A 204 -0.58 8.59 -30.95
N LYS A 205 0.52 9.33 -30.69
CA LYS A 205 1.61 9.52 -31.65
C LYS A 205 2.17 8.19 -32.12
N SER A 206 2.47 7.27 -31.19
CA SER A 206 2.99 5.95 -31.53
C SER A 206 2.01 5.12 -32.34
N TYR A 207 0.70 5.15 -32.01
CA TYR A 207 -0.33 4.51 -32.83
C TYR A 207 -0.36 5.08 -34.25
N GLY A 208 -0.30 6.40 -34.42
CA GLY A 208 -0.20 7.09 -35.71
C GLY A 208 0.99 6.65 -36.55
N THR A 209 2.18 6.65 -35.96
CA THR A 209 3.39 6.20 -36.65
C THR A 209 3.34 4.71 -36.98
N LEU A 210 2.82 3.87 -36.08
CA LEU A 210 2.72 2.43 -36.31
C LEU A 210 1.78 2.09 -37.45
N THR A 211 0.58 2.69 -37.50
CA THR A 211 -0.36 2.44 -38.60
C THR A 211 0.24 2.89 -39.92
N SER A 212 0.93 4.04 -39.94
CA SER A 212 1.69 4.51 -41.11
C SER A 212 2.76 3.52 -41.56
N ILE A 213 3.55 2.95 -40.64
CA ILE A 213 4.55 1.91 -40.95
C ILE A 213 3.88 0.64 -41.50
N ILE A 214 2.69 0.30 -41.03
CA ILE A 214 1.98 -0.90 -41.45
C ILE A 214 1.37 -0.73 -42.86
N HIS A 215 1.00 0.50 -43.25
CA HIS A 215 0.29 0.75 -44.51
C HIS A 215 1.09 1.47 -45.61
N GLY A 216 2.13 2.24 -45.24
CA GLY A 216 2.90 3.09 -46.14
C GLY A 216 4.05 2.35 -46.83
N SER A 217 4.61 2.98 -47.87
CA SER A 217 5.87 2.52 -48.47
C SER A 217 7.03 2.72 -47.49
N GLU A 218 8.11 1.95 -47.65
CA GLU A 218 9.33 2.09 -46.82
C GLU A 218 9.97 3.49 -46.90
N GLU A 219 9.61 4.29 -47.92
CA GLU A 219 10.10 5.65 -48.16
C GLU A 219 9.25 6.76 -47.49
N ALA A 220 8.13 6.43 -46.86
CA ALA A 220 7.24 7.43 -46.25
C ALA A 220 7.75 7.91 -44.87
N ASP A 221 7.61 9.21 -44.59
CA ASP A 221 7.94 9.76 -43.26
C ASP A 221 6.83 9.48 -42.23
N HIS A 222 6.91 8.29 -41.64
CA HIS A 222 5.95 7.80 -40.66
C HIS A 222 5.95 8.58 -39.32
N ASN A 223 7.05 9.23 -38.97
CA ASN A 223 7.15 9.99 -37.71
C ASN A 223 6.46 11.35 -37.83
N THR A 224 6.55 11.98 -38.99
CA THR A 224 5.78 13.19 -39.30
C THR A 224 4.28 12.89 -39.26
N HIS A 225 3.83 11.79 -39.88
CA HIS A 225 2.43 11.34 -39.79
C HIS A 225 1.92 11.19 -38.34
N GLY A 226 2.67 10.48 -37.50
CA GLY A 226 2.29 10.33 -36.08
C GLY A 226 2.25 11.67 -35.32
N SER A 227 3.12 12.62 -35.67
CA SER A 227 3.13 13.95 -35.07
C SER A 227 1.89 14.77 -35.47
N HIS A 228 1.39 14.60 -36.71
CA HIS A 228 0.11 15.19 -37.12
C HIS A 228 -1.07 14.62 -36.34
N VAL A 229 -1.15 13.29 -36.20
CA VAL A 229 -2.20 12.63 -35.40
C VAL A 229 -2.20 13.15 -33.96
N MET A 230 -1.02 13.30 -33.35
CA MET A 230 -0.87 13.84 -32.01
C MET A 230 -1.33 15.31 -31.90
N LYS A 231 -1.00 16.16 -32.89
CA LYS A 231 -1.41 17.57 -32.90
C LYS A 231 -2.93 17.72 -32.98
N THR A 232 -3.60 16.86 -33.76
CA THR A 232 -5.07 16.83 -33.80
C THR A 232 -5.65 16.39 -32.46
N ALA A 233 -5.08 15.36 -31.83
CA ALA A 233 -5.49 14.90 -30.50
C ALA A 233 -5.29 15.94 -29.40
N LEU A 234 -4.25 16.79 -29.52
CA LEU A 234 -3.96 17.86 -28.57
C LEU A 234 -5.12 18.84 -28.41
N ASN A 235 -5.85 19.17 -29.48
CA ASN A 235 -7.01 20.06 -29.40
C ASN A 235 -8.11 19.50 -28.49
N TYR A 236 -8.32 18.18 -28.51
CA TYR A 236 -9.27 17.49 -27.64
C TYR A 236 -8.76 17.42 -26.20
N VAL A 237 -7.46 17.14 -26.03
CA VAL A 237 -6.81 17.18 -24.70
C VAL A 237 -6.97 18.56 -24.07
N ILE A 238 -6.75 19.64 -24.82
CA ILE A 238 -6.94 21.01 -24.34
C ILE A 238 -8.39 21.25 -23.90
N ALA A 239 -9.37 20.81 -24.68
CA ALA A 239 -10.78 20.95 -24.31
C ALA A 239 -11.13 20.22 -22.99
N VAL A 240 -10.59 19.01 -22.80
CA VAL A 240 -10.75 18.23 -21.56
C VAL A 240 -10.05 18.94 -20.38
N LEU A 241 -8.82 19.44 -20.58
CA LEU A 241 -8.08 20.17 -19.54
C LEU A 241 -8.81 21.45 -19.11
N VAL A 242 -9.33 22.22 -20.07
CA VAL A 242 -10.15 23.41 -19.78
C VAL A 242 -11.39 23.01 -18.96
N SER A 243 -12.04 21.91 -19.31
CA SER A 243 -13.20 21.40 -18.58
C SER A 243 -12.84 21.03 -17.13
N ILE A 244 -11.73 20.32 -16.91
CA ILE A 244 -11.22 19.97 -15.57
C ILE A 244 -10.97 21.25 -14.75
N VAL A 245 -10.26 22.24 -15.32
CA VAL A 245 -9.94 23.50 -14.63
C VAL A 245 -11.20 24.29 -14.25
N VAL A 246 -12.17 24.39 -15.17
CA VAL A 246 -13.44 25.07 -14.90
C VAL A 246 -14.21 24.38 -13.78
N ILE A 247 -14.22 23.04 -13.75
CA ILE A 247 -14.93 22.26 -12.74
C ILE A 247 -14.28 22.42 -11.36
N GLU A 248 -12.94 22.40 -11.30
CA GLU A 248 -12.22 22.64 -10.05
C GLU A 248 -12.41 24.08 -9.55
N ALA A 249 -12.45 25.07 -10.44
CA ALA A 249 -12.81 26.43 -10.07
C ALA A 249 -14.24 26.53 -9.49
N LEU A 250 -15.20 25.76 -10.03
CA LEU A 250 -16.56 25.66 -9.49
C LEU A 250 -16.60 24.96 -8.13
N LEU A 251 -15.77 23.93 -7.91
CA LEU A 251 -15.61 23.27 -6.60
C LEU A 251 -14.99 24.23 -5.57
N PHE A 252 -14.01 25.05 -5.93
CA PHE A 252 -13.43 26.05 -5.04
C PHE A 252 -14.42 27.15 -4.61
N LEU A 253 -15.41 27.47 -5.45
CA LEU A 253 -16.51 28.36 -5.09
C LEU A 253 -17.42 27.81 -3.99
N SER A 254 -17.30 26.51 -3.63
CA SER A 254 -18.01 25.90 -2.50
C SER A 254 -17.58 26.42 -1.12
N ILE A 255 -16.45 27.14 -1.04
CA ILE A 255 -15.92 27.75 0.19
C ILE A 255 -16.78 28.95 0.66
N ILE A 256 -17.64 29.50 -0.21
CA ILE A 256 -18.52 30.62 0.12
C ILE A 256 -19.75 30.10 0.90
N PRO A 257 -20.02 30.52 2.14
CA PRO A 257 -20.98 29.84 3.05
C PRO A 257 -22.42 29.66 2.52
N ASP A 258 -22.98 30.64 1.80
CA ASP A 258 -24.40 30.62 1.37
C ASP A 258 -24.61 30.11 -0.06
N PHE A 259 -23.69 30.40 -0.98
CA PHE A 259 -23.72 29.87 -2.36
C PHE A 259 -23.06 28.49 -2.46
N GLY A 260 -22.12 28.21 -1.55
CA GLY A 260 -21.24 27.06 -1.63
C GLY A 260 -21.95 25.74 -1.38
N LEU A 261 -23.02 25.70 -0.57
CA LEU A 261 -23.86 24.51 -0.41
C LEU A 261 -24.65 24.15 -1.68
N VAL A 262 -25.10 25.15 -2.45
CA VAL A 262 -25.78 24.93 -3.74
C VAL A 262 -24.78 24.47 -4.79
N PHE A 263 -23.60 25.10 -4.86
CA PHE A 263 -22.52 24.66 -5.74
C PHE A 263 -21.96 23.30 -5.34
N LEU A 264 -21.88 22.96 -4.05
CA LEU A 264 -21.47 21.65 -3.55
C LEU A 264 -22.52 20.57 -3.85
N GLY A 265 -23.82 20.87 -3.72
CA GLY A 265 -24.90 19.96 -4.12
C GLY A 265 -24.94 19.70 -5.62
N ILE A 266 -24.72 20.75 -6.44
CA ILE A 266 -24.50 20.62 -7.89
C ILE A 266 -23.21 19.84 -8.15
N ALA A 267 -22.13 20.09 -7.41
CA ALA A 267 -20.82 19.49 -7.64
C ALA A 267 -20.71 18.02 -7.20
N VAL A 268 -21.46 17.58 -6.19
CA VAL A 268 -21.53 16.17 -5.77
C VAL A 268 -22.34 15.35 -6.79
N ASN A 269 -23.46 15.87 -7.30
CA ASN A 269 -24.13 15.32 -8.49
C ASN A 269 -23.26 15.46 -9.75
N ALA A 270 -22.48 16.54 -9.84
CA ALA A 270 -21.53 16.74 -10.92
C ALA A 270 -20.34 15.80 -10.79
N ASN A 271 -19.99 15.23 -9.63
CA ASN A 271 -18.92 14.23 -9.52
C ASN A 271 -19.36 12.89 -10.15
N VAL A 272 -20.65 12.57 -10.11
CA VAL A 272 -21.28 11.50 -10.88
C VAL A 272 -21.36 11.89 -12.37
N PHE A 273 -21.69 13.14 -12.68
CA PHE A 273 -21.64 13.69 -14.05
C PHE A 273 -20.21 13.85 -14.59
N LEU A 274 -19.19 13.95 -13.74
CA LEU A 274 -17.77 14.15 -14.02
C LEU A 274 -17.11 12.80 -14.19
N SER A 275 -17.49 11.83 -13.37
CA SER A 275 -17.26 10.43 -13.68
C SER A 275 -17.89 10.12 -15.04
N ALA A 276 -19.10 10.59 -15.32
CA ALA A 276 -19.74 10.43 -16.62
C ALA A 276 -19.06 11.22 -17.74
N ILE A 277 -18.53 12.44 -17.54
CA ILE A 277 -17.80 13.25 -18.54
C ILE A 277 -16.39 12.75 -18.74
N VAL A 278 -15.68 12.30 -17.70
CA VAL A 278 -14.37 11.66 -17.80
C VAL A 278 -14.55 10.31 -18.44
N ILE A 279 -15.61 9.55 -18.13
CA ILE A 279 -16.00 8.36 -18.88
C ILE A 279 -16.43 8.76 -20.29
N LEU A 280 -17.13 9.86 -20.53
CA LEU A 280 -17.53 10.33 -21.87
C LEU A 280 -16.32 10.84 -22.66
N ALA A 281 -15.32 11.41 -22.01
CA ALA A 281 -14.10 11.95 -22.57
C ALA A 281 -13.08 10.83 -22.78
N LEU A 282 -13.04 9.84 -21.89
CA LEU A 282 -12.33 8.58 -22.08
C LEU A 282 -13.01 7.74 -23.15
N ILE A 283 -14.34 7.75 -23.26
CA ILE A 283 -15.12 7.16 -24.34
C ILE A 283 -14.91 7.99 -25.59
N VAL A 284 -14.84 9.32 -25.56
CA VAL A 284 -14.50 10.16 -26.73
C VAL A 284 -13.03 10.01 -27.09
N LEU A 285 -12.14 9.68 -26.16
CA LEU A 285 -10.74 9.33 -26.38
C LEU A 285 -10.56 7.85 -26.80
N PHE A 286 -11.46 6.95 -26.39
CA PHE A 286 -11.57 5.56 -26.83
C PHE A 286 -12.21 5.49 -28.22
N PHE A 287 -13.19 6.35 -28.46
CA PHE A 287 -13.82 6.66 -29.73
C PHE A 287 -12.87 7.53 -30.56
N ALA A 288 -11.92 8.28 -29.96
CA ALA A 288 -10.79 8.90 -30.66
C ALA A 288 -9.69 7.90 -30.98
N LYS A 289 -9.52 6.85 -30.17
CA LYS A 289 -8.87 5.61 -30.57
C LYS A 289 -9.65 4.88 -31.66
N ALA A 290 -10.93 5.21 -31.86
CA ALA A 290 -11.71 4.85 -33.03
C ALA A 290 -11.80 5.96 -34.12
N ILE A 291 -11.22 7.17 -33.93
CA ILE A 291 -11.05 8.25 -34.94
C ILE A 291 -9.91 7.86 -35.91
N LEU A 292 -9.90 6.59 -36.32
CA LEU A 292 -8.82 6.01 -37.12
C LEU A 292 -8.98 6.18 -38.64
N PRO A 293 -10.16 6.28 -39.26
CA PRO A 293 -10.21 6.28 -40.72
C PRO A 293 -9.57 7.51 -41.37
N ASN A 294 -9.84 8.73 -40.89
CA ASN A 294 -9.44 9.94 -41.62
C ASN A 294 -7.99 10.41 -41.38
N HIS A 295 -7.43 10.26 -40.17
CA HIS A 295 -6.08 10.79 -39.87
C HIS A 295 -5.03 9.72 -39.56
N LEU A 296 -5.44 8.51 -39.18
CA LEU A 296 -4.52 7.39 -38.98
C LEU A 296 -4.34 6.53 -40.25
N LEU A 297 -5.27 6.62 -41.22
CA LEU A 297 -5.21 5.90 -42.50
C LEU A 297 -5.16 6.79 -43.74
N HIS A 298 -5.58 8.07 -43.64
CA HIS A 298 -5.51 9.04 -44.76
C HIS A 298 -4.64 10.24 -44.33
N ASN A 299 -3.84 10.77 -45.27
CA ASN A 299 -2.79 11.76 -45.03
C ASN A 299 -3.26 13.23 -45.19
N GLU A 300 -4.57 13.51 -45.24
CA GLU A 300 -5.04 14.84 -45.63
C GLU A 300 -5.19 15.80 -44.44
N GLU A 301 -4.46 16.92 -44.49
CA GLU A 301 -4.36 17.93 -43.42
C GLU A 301 -5.59 18.86 -43.29
N SER A 302 -6.52 18.84 -44.25
CA SER A 302 -7.51 19.92 -44.43
C SER A 302 -8.94 19.61 -43.98
N VAL A 303 -9.18 18.50 -43.27
CA VAL A 303 -10.55 18.10 -42.89
C VAL A 303 -11.02 18.88 -41.65
N SER A 304 -12.15 19.61 -41.76
CA SER A 304 -12.74 20.35 -40.65
C SER A 304 -13.22 19.41 -39.53
N PHE A 305 -13.37 19.91 -38.29
CA PHE A 305 -13.89 19.11 -37.17
C PHE A 305 -15.25 18.46 -37.49
N GLN A 306 -16.14 19.21 -38.14
CA GLN A 306 -17.47 18.75 -38.52
C GLN A 306 -17.39 17.63 -39.57
N ASP A 307 -16.54 17.77 -40.59
CA ASP A 307 -16.34 16.75 -41.62
C ASP A 307 -15.66 15.49 -41.07
N SER A 308 -14.78 15.66 -40.07
CA SER A 308 -14.15 14.56 -39.35
C SER A 308 -15.17 13.74 -38.55
N VAL A 309 -16.08 14.41 -37.84
CA VAL A 309 -17.20 13.75 -37.12
C VAL A 309 -18.16 13.05 -38.09
N VAL A 310 -18.46 13.65 -39.23
CA VAL A 310 -19.35 13.06 -40.24
C VAL A 310 -18.70 11.85 -40.92
N SER A 311 -17.43 11.95 -41.33
CA SER A 311 -16.67 10.81 -41.88
C SER A 311 -16.54 9.68 -40.85
N TYR A 312 -16.39 10.04 -39.58
CA TYR A 312 -16.39 9.09 -38.46
C TYR A 312 -17.74 8.36 -38.34
N LEU A 313 -18.86 9.08 -38.36
CA LEU A 313 -20.20 8.49 -38.33
C LEU A 313 -20.46 7.58 -39.54
N TYR A 314 -19.98 7.96 -40.73
CA TYR A 314 -20.03 7.09 -41.92
C TYR A 314 -19.20 5.83 -41.76
N SER A 315 -18.01 5.95 -41.19
CA SER A 315 -17.13 4.80 -40.92
C SER A 315 -17.71 3.85 -39.87
N ILE A 316 -18.39 4.36 -38.84
CA ILE A 316 -19.13 3.54 -37.87
C ILE A 316 -20.32 2.86 -38.55
N ARG A 317 -21.11 3.60 -39.33
CA ARG A 317 -22.26 3.04 -40.06
C ARG A 317 -21.84 1.91 -40.98
N ASP A 318 -20.74 2.10 -41.71
CA ASP A 318 -20.33 1.17 -42.76
C ASP A 318 -19.47 0.03 -42.21
N ARG A 319 -18.71 0.25 -41.13
CA ARG A 319 -17.65 -0.66 -40.66
C ARG A 319 -17.60 -0.85 -39.14
N GLY A 320 -18.45 -0.17 -38.37
CA GLY A 320 -18.42 -0.18 -36.90
C GLY A 320 -18.59 -1.57 -36.29
N ILE A 321 -19.49 -2.39 -36.83
CA ILE A 321 -19.68 -3.79 -36.40
C ILE A 321 -18.40 -4.61 -36.63
N GLN A 322 -17.70 -4.39 -37.74
CA GLN A 322 -16.46 -5.12 -38.08
C GLN A 322 -15.34 -4.77 -37.08
N ILE A 323 -15.21 -3.48 -36.75
CA ILE A 323 -14.24 -2.98 -35.77
C ILE A 323 -14.58 -3.53 -34.37
N LEU A 324 -15.85 -3.50 -33.96
CA LEU A 324 -16.28 -4.00 -32.65
C LEU A 324 -16.06 -5.51 -32.50
N VAL A 325 -16.44 -6.31 -33.49
CA VAL A 325 -16.30 -7.79 -33.43
C VAL A 325 -14.83 -8.21 -33.48
N SER A 326 -13.94 -7.41 -34.08
CA SER A 326 -12.51 -7.69 -34.13
C SER A 326 -11.80 -7.69 -32.76
N LEU A 327 -12.41 -7.05 -31.75
CA LEU A 327 -11.90 -7.04 -30.39
C LEU A 327 -11.95 -8.44 -29.76
N ILE A 328 -12.89 -9.29 -30.19
CA ILE A 328 -13.11 -10.62 -29.60
C ILE A 328 -11.94 -11.57 -29.90
N PRO A 329 -11.49 -11.76 -31.16
CA PRO A 329 -10.29 -12.59 -31.39
C PRO A 329 -8.99 -11.91 -30.94
N GLY A 330 -8.95 -10.57 -30.88
CA GLY A 330 -7.79 -9.82 -30.38
C GLY A 330 -7.52 -10.07 -28.90
N SER A 331 -8.57 -10.13 -28.08
CA SER A 331 -8.44 -10.46 -26.65
C SER A 331 -8.01 -11.90 -26.42
N MET A 332 -8.47 -12.86 -27.25
CA MET A 332 -8.07 -14.27 -27.13
C MET A 332 -6.58 -14.51 -27.34
N TRP A 333 -5.98 -13.84 -28.33
CA TRP A 333 -4.55 -14.00 -28.65
C TRP A 333 -3.63 -13.08 -27.83
N SER A 334 -4.20 -12.11 -27.10
CA SER A 334 -3.44 -11.19 -26.24
C SER A 334 -2.60 -11.92 -25.18
N VAL A 335 -3.10 -13.03 -24.64
CA VAL A 335 -2.38 -13.85 -23.65
C VAL A 335 -1.08 -14.40 -24.24
N VAL A 336 -1.11 -14.86 -25.49
CA VAL A 336 0.06 -15.41 -26.19
C VAL A 336 1.07 -14.32 -26.51
N VAL A 337 0.59 -13.15 -26.94
CA VAL A 337 1.42 -11.96 -27.18
C VAL A 337 2.13 -11.50 -25.90
N LEU A 338 1.45 -11.61 -24.76
CA LEU A 338 1.93 -11.17 -23.46
C LEU A 338 2.78 -12.19 -22.72
N ALA A 339 2.67 -13.48 -23.04
CA ALA A 339 3.34 -14.55 -22.31
C ALA A 339 4.86 -14.32 -22.20
N ILE A 340 5.52 -13.94 -23.30
CA ILE A 340 6.97 -13.72 -23.34
C ILE A 340 7.39 -12.52 -22.47
N PRO A 341 6.92 -11.28 -22.69
CA PRO A 341 7.36 -10.13 -21.90
C PRO A 341 6.97 -10.25 -20.43
N VAL A 342 5.79 -10.82 -20.11
CA VAL A 342 5.36 -11.05 -18.72
C VAL A 342 6.30 -12.04 -18.02
N LEU A 343 6.72 -13.12 -18.70
CA LEU A 343 7.63 -14.09 -18.13
C LEU A 343 9.02 -13.50 -17.85
N PHE A 344 9.54 -12.66 -18.74
CA PHE A 344 10.80 -11.94 -18.51
C PHE A 344 10.70 -10.98 -17.31
N VAL A 345 9.62 -10.21 -17.21
CA VAL A 345 9.40 -9.30 -16.07
C VAL A 345 9.25 -10.09 -14.77
N TYR A 346 8.49 -11.18 -14.76
CA TYR A 346 8.34 -12.05 -13.60
C TYR A 346 9.68 -12.64 -13.15
N ALA A 347 10.50 -13.15 -14.08
CA ALA A 347 11.83 -13.65 -13.77
C ALA A 347 12.75 -12.57 -13.20
N SER A 348 12.71 -11.35 -13.77
CA SER A 348 13.48 -10.20 -13.25
C SER A 348 13.04 -9.80 -11.84
N ILE A 349 11.74 -9.74 -11.58
CA ILE A 349 11.20 -9.42 -10.24
C ILE A 349 11.61 -10.51 -9.24
N SER A 350 11.42 -11.79 -9.59
CA SER A 350 11.76 -12.90 -8.70
C SER A 350 13.26 -12.93 -8.36
N MET A 351 14.14 -12.67 -9.33
CA MET A 351 15.57 -12.58 -9.09
C MET A 351 15.94 -11.37 -8.22
N ALA A 352 15.30 -10.21 -8.46
CA ALA A 352 15.50 -9.01 -7.66
C ALA A 352 15.02 -9.18 -6.21
N ASP A 353 13.84 -9.79 -6.00
CA ASP A 353 13.31 -10.05 -4.66
C ASP A 353 14.17 -11.04 -3.90
N SER A 354 14.64 -12.11 -4.54
CA SER A 354 15.56 -13.06 -3.90
C SER A 354 16.85 -12.37 -3.46
N PHE A 355 17.45 -11.52 -4.31
CA PHE A 355 18.65 -10.76 -3.97
C PHE A 355 18.40 -9.72 -2.87
N LYS A 356 17.25 -9.05 -2.91
CA LYS A 356 16.78 -8.07 -1.92
C LYS A 356 16.65 -8.72 -0.54
N GLU A 357 15.92 -9.82 -0.45
CA GLU A 357 15.73 -10.55 0.80
C GLU A 357 17.07 -11.04 1.37
N THR A 358 17.94 -11.66 0.58
CA THR A 358 19.22 -12.16 1.11
C THR A 358 20.15 -11.04 1.57
N THR A 359 20.24 -9.95 0.82
CA THR A 359 21.22 -8.89 1.06
C THR A 359 20.73 -7.91 2.12
N ILE A 360 19.48 -7.48 2.04
CA ILE A 360 18.95 -6.48 2.97
C ILE A 360 18.55 -7.14 4.29
N ALA A 361 18.04 -8.38 4.32
CA ALA A 361 17.73 -9.03 5.60
C ALA A 361 19.00 -9.32 6.42
N SER A 362 20.11 -9.71 5.78
CA SER A 362 21.38 -9.90 6.48
C SER A 362 21.93 -8.58 7.05
N GLN A 363 21.86 -7.49 6.28
CA GLN A 363 22.21 -6.15 6.77
C GLN A 363 21.27 -5.64 7.87
N SER A 364 19.96 -5.95 7.79
CA SER A 364 18.99 -5.55 8.81
C SER A 364 19.26 -6.20 10.15
N ALA A 365 19.71 -7.46 10.17
CA ALA A 365 20.08 -8.15 11.40
C ALA A 365 21.30 -7.50 12.07
N SER A 366 22.35 -7.20 11.30
CA SER A 366 23.55 -6.55 11.85
C SER A 366 23.26 -5.14 12.34
N ILE A 367 22.52 -4.33 11.57
CA ILE A 367 22.17 -2.95 11.97
C ILE A 367 21.30 -2.94 13.23
N SER A 368 20.44 -3.94 13.43
CA SER A 368 19.61 -4.02 14.65
C SER A 368 20.46 -4.29 15.89
N GLU A 369 21.51 -5.13 15.76
CA GLU A 369 22.46 -5.41 16.84
C GLU A 369 23.31 -4.16 17.14
N ASP A 370 23.88 -3.53 16.10
CA ASP A 370 24.66 -2.30 16.22
C ASP A 370 23.83 -1.16 16.84
N LEU A 371 22.55 -1.04 16.47
CA LEU A 371 21.64 -0.03 17.01
C LEU A 371 21.36 -0.23 18.50
N LEU A 372 21.22 -1.48 18.96
CA LEU A 372 21.04 -1.76 20.39
C LEU A 372 22.31 -1.41 21.19
N GLU A 373 23.48 -1.72 20.64
CA GLU A 373 24.76 -1.34 21.24
C GLU A 373 24.91 0.19 21.31
N ALA A 374 24.65 0.90 20.21
CA ALA A 374 24.73 2.35 20.14
C ALA A 374 23.76 3.04 21.12
N HIS A 375 22.50 2.58 21.20
CA HIS A 375 21.54 3.07 22.19
C HIS A 375 22.05 2.88 23.62
N SER A 376 22.63 1.72 23.93
CA SER A 376 23.18 1.45 25.25
C SER A 376 24.31 2.42 25.57
N LYS A 377 25.25 2.63 24.64
CA LYS A 377 26.37 3.57 24.80
C LYS A 377 25.89 4.99 25.03
N ALA A 378 24.96 5.49 24.21
CA ALA A 378 24.41 6.83 24.34
C ALA A 378 23.76 7.09 25.72
N LEU A 379 23.18 6.06 26.34
CA LEU A 379 22.55 6.16 27.67
C LEU A 379 23.51 5.92 28.84
N THR A 380 24.64 5.24 28.62
CA THR A 380 25.58 4.84 29.69
C THR A 380 26.92 5.56 29.69
N ILE A 381 27.23 6.35 28.66
CA ILE A 381 28.49 7.11 28.61
C ILE A 381 28.54 8.08 29.80
N ASN A 382 29.61 7.93 30.58
CA ASN A 382 29.89 8.73 31.76
C ASN A 382 31.19 9.55 31.60
N ASP A 383 31.71 9.61 30.37
CA ASP A 383 32.95 10.28 29.98
C ASP A 383 32.67 11.72 29.48
N THR A 384 33.40 12.21 28.48
CA THR A 384 33.31 13.60 28.00
C THR A 384 32.01 13.85 27.23
N LEU A 385 31.56 15.12 27.20
CA LEU A 385 30.40 15.55 26.40
C LEU A 385 30.57 15.23 24.91
N GLU A 386 31.80 15.33 24.39
CA GLU A 386 32.13 15.00 22.99
C GLU A 386 31.87 13.51 22.67
N GLN A 387 32.28 12.61 23.56
CA GLN A 387 32.03 11.17 23.37
C GLN A 387 30.54 10.82 23.52
N ALA A 388 29.82 11.55 24.39
CA ALA A 388 28.38 11.40 24.50
C ALA A 388 27.68 11.85 23.20
N GLU A 389 28.10 12.99 22.63
CA GLU A 389 27.59 13.49 21.34
C GLU A 389 27.79 12.47 20.23
N GLU A 390 29.01 11.96 20.05
CA GLU A 390 29.35 10.95 19.04
C GLU A 390 28.47 9.69 19.18
N ALA A 391 28.24 9.20 20.40
CA ALA A 391 27.40 8.03 20.61
C ALA A 391 25.91 8.28 20.30
N PHE A 392 25.40 9.48 20.56
CA PHE A 392 24.05 9.86 20.13
C PHE A 392 23.97 9.97 18.60
N GLU A 393 24.96 10.59 17.95
CA GLU A 393 25.02 10.68 16.49
C GLU A 393 25.02 9.29 15.83
N ASP A 394 25.84 8.36 16.33
CA ASP A 394 25.89 6.97 15.88
C ASP A 394 24.54 6.27 16.03
N ALA A 395 23.88 6.41 17.19
CA ALA A 395 22.59 5.79 17.43
C ALA A 395 21.49 6.37 16.52
N ILE A 396 21.49 7.69 16.30
CA ILE A 396 20.55 8.37 15.39
C ILE A 396 20.79 7.89 13.95
N ALA A 397 22.05 7.84 13.49
CA ALA A 397 22.40 7.40 12.15
C ALA A 397 22.00 5.94 11.91
N LEU A 398 22.25 5.05 12.87
CA LEU A 398 21.84 3.64 12.81
C LEU A 398 20.31 3.49 12.86
N SER A 399 19.60 4.29 13.64
CA SER A 399 18.13 4.30 13.68
C SER A 399 17.54 4.65 12.31
N VAL A 400 18.09 5.70 11.69
CA VAL A 400 17.70 6.09 10.33
C VAL A 400 18.03 5.01 9.31
N ARG A 401 19.19 4.36 9.41
CA ARG A 401 19.60 3.26 8.52
C ARG A 401 18.71 2.02 8.67
N SER A 402 18.30 1.70 9.89
CA SER A 402 17.32 0.66 10.18
C SER A 402 15.98 0.96 9.48
N ASN A 403 15.51 2.21 9.58
CA ASN A 403 14.32 2.68 8.87
C ASN A 403 14.47 2.61 7.34
N GLN A 404 15.66 2.93 6.79
CA GLN A 404 15.95 2.76 5.35
C GLN A 404 15.83 1.29 4.92
N ASN A 405 16.40 0.35 5.70
CA ASN A 405 16.33 -1.08 5.42
C ASN A 405 14.90 -1.61 5.50
N SER A 406 14.16 -1.23 6.55
CA SER A 406 12.74 -1.59 6.71
C SER A 406 11.90 -1.10 5.52
N PHE A 407 12.11 0.15 5.10
CA PHE A 407 11.49 0.68 3.88
C PHE A 407 11.88 -0.14 2.64
N ALA A 408 13.16 -0.43 2.43
CA ALA A 408 13.64 -1.15 1.26
C ALA A 408 13.15 -2.60 1.19
N LEU A 409 13.03 -3.30 2.33
CA LEU A 409 12.48 -4.66 2.39
C LEU A 409 10.99 -4.69 2.01
N GLY A 410 10.21 -3.75 2.55
CA GLY A 410 8.78 -3.63 2.26
C GLY A 410 8.48 -3.04 0.87
N PHE A 411 9.47 -2.47 0.19
CA PHE A 411 9.30 -1.83 -1.10
C PHE A 411 9.08 -2.87 -2.23
N PRO A 412 8.13 -2.63 -3.16
CA PRO A 412 7.26 -1.46 -3.29
C PRO A 412 5.91 -1.55 -2.56
N GLN A 413 5.60 -2.70 -1.94
CA GLN A 413 4.27 -2.97 -1.37
C GLN A 413 3.88 -1.96 -0.29
N ASN A 414 4.81 -1.57 0.57
CA ASN A 414 4.59 -0.55 1.61
C ASN A 414 4.13 0.81 1.04
N VAL A 415 4.62 1.19 -0.14
CA VAL A 415 4.22 2.42 -0.84
C VAL A 415 2.88 2.24 -1.55
N ILE A 416 2.59 1.04 -2.06
CA ILE A 416 1.29 0.74 -2.70
C ILE A 416 0.17 0.81 -1.66
N GLU A 417 0.39 0.24 -0.47
CA GLU A 417 -0.58 0.23 0.63
C GLU A 417 -0.67 1.58 1.34
N ASN A 418 0.45 2.29 1.48
CA ASN A 418 0.50 3.59 2.14
C ASN A 418 1.44 4.57 1.41
N PRO A 419 0.94 5.25 0.36
CA PRO A 419 1.76 6.16 -0.46
C PRO A 419 2.30 7.37 0.31
N GLU A 420 1.60 7.82 1.35
CA GLU A 420 1.99 8.98 2.18
C GLU A 420 3.28 8.74 2.98
N MET A 421 3.67 7.47 3.17
CA MET A 421 4.90 7.09 3.86
C MET A 421 6.18 7.71 3.24
N ILE A 422 6.15 8.03 1.94
CA ILE A 422 7.25 8.68 1.23
C ILE A 422 7.52 10.09 1.77
N PHE A 423 6.46 10.80 2.16
CA PHE A 423 6.51 12.19 2.61
C PHE A 423 6.47 12.33 4.14
N SER A 424 6.22 11.22 4.86
CA SER A 424 6.20 11.21 6.32
C SER A 424 7.51 11.75 6.91
N ASP A 425 7.38 12.48 8.03
CA ASP A 425 8.52 13.08 8.72
C ASP A 425 9.52 12.05 9.24
N ASN A 426 9.07 10.81 9.40
CA ASN A 426 9.74 9.71 10.09
C ASN A 426 10.11 10.11 11.53
N THR A 427 10.14 9.14 12.41
CA THR A 427 10.54 9.36 13.80
C THR A 427 11.68 8.41 14.11
N THR A 428 12.72 8.94 14.72
CA THR A 428 13.71 8.13 15.43
C THR A 428 13.27 8.02 16.88
N ASP A 429 13.91 7.13 17.64
CA ASP A 429 13.70 7.02 19.09
C ASP A 429 14.08 8.33 19.83
N TYR A 430 14.86 9.20 19.18
CA TYR A 430 15.40 10.43 19.73
C TYR A 430 14.63 11.70 19.34
N THR A 431 13.78 11.64 18.32
CA THR A 431 12.99 12.80 17.83
C THR A 431 12.16 13.46 18.94
N LEU A 432 11.65 12.69 19.89
CA LEU A 432 10.89 13.21 21.04
C LEU A 432 11.71 13.36 22.32
N GLU A 433 12.78 12.59 22.48
CA GLU A 433 13.57 12.57 23.72
C GLU A 433 14.61 13.70 23.76
N LEU A 434 15.32 13.99 22.66
CA LEU A 434 16.31 15.08 22.63
C LEU A 434 15.72 16.45 22.97
N PRO A 435 14.53 16.86 22.46
CA PRO A 435 13.91 18.12 22.89
C PRO A 435 13.54 18.15 24.39
N LYS A 436 13.22 17.00 25.00
CA LYS A 436 12.97 16.91 26.45
C LYS A 436 14.26 17.08 27.23
N MET A 437 15.33 16.41 26.80
CA MET A 437 16.67 16.51 27.40
C MET A 437 17.22 17.93 27.30
N TYR A 438 17.06 18.58 26.14
CA TYR A 438 17.40 19.99 25.94
C TYR A 438 16.66 20.90 26.93
N LYS A 439 15.33 20.75 27.05
CA LYS A 439 14.53 21.55 28.01
C LYS A 439 14.95 21.31 29.46
N ALA A 440 15.26 20.08 29.83
CA ALA A 440 15.77 19.76 31.17
C ALA A 440 17.12 20.45 31.42
N ALA A 441 18.07 20.38 30.47
CA ALA A 441 19.36 21.05 30.57
C ALA A 441 19.24 22.58 30.69
N VAL A 442 18.30 23.19 29.95
CA VAL A 442 17.97 24.62 30.08
C VAL A 442 17.43 24.94 31.48
N SER A 443 16.54 24.10 32.02
CA SER A 443 16.00 24.27 33.37
C SER A 443 17.08 24.16 34.45
N ASP A 444 17.97 23.17 34.36
CA ASP A 444 19.10 22.99 35.28
C ASP A 444 20.01 24.23 35.27
N THR A 445 20.32 24.74 34.08
CA THR A 445 21.11 25.96 33.87
C THR A 445 20.46 27.19 34.49
N MET A 446 19.14 27.34 34.37
CA MET A 446 18.40 28.43 35.00
C MET A 446 18.47 28.34 36.54
N SER A 447 18.30 27.14 37.11
CA SER A 447 18.41 26.91 38.55
C SER A 447 19.79 27.31 39.08
N LEU A 448 20.87 26.92 38.40
CA LEU A 448 22.24 27.32 38.77
C LEU A 448 22.43 28.84 38.74
N ARG A 449 21.93 29.52 37.70
CA ARG A 449 21.99 30.99 37.61
C ARG A 449 21.23 31.67 38.76
N ASP A 450 20.08 31.15 39.13
CA ASP A 450 19.30 31.69 40.25
C ASP A 450 20.01 31.48 41.59
N GLN A 451 20.66 30.34 41.80
CA GLN A 451 21.48 30.09 42.99
C GLN A 451 22.66 31.07 43.09
N ILE A 452 23.39 31.28 41.99
CA ILE A 452 24.48 32.27 41.92
C ILE A 452 23.96 33.66 42.27
N LYS A 453 22.86 34.09 41.64
CA LYS A 453 22.24 35.39 41.90
C LYS A 453 21.77 35.55 43.34
N ASN A 454 21.30 34.48 43.98
CA ASN A 454 20.92 34.50 45.39
C ASN A 454 22.13 34.67 46.31
N ALA A 455 23.22 33.93 46.05
CA ALA A 455 24.47 34.05 46.80
C ALA A 455 25.07 35.45 46.66
N GLU A 456 25.11 36.03 45.45
CA GLU A 456 25.57 37.39 45.20
C GLU A 456 24.75 38.43 45.99
N ARG A 457 23.42 38.28 46.05
CA ARG A 457 22.55 39.14 46.88
C ARG A 457 22.86 39.02 48.37
N ASN A 458 23.13 37.80 48.86
CA ASN A 458 23.48 37.58 50.26
C ASN A 458 24.83 38.25 50.60
N ILE A 459 25.82 38.15 49.71
CA ILE A 459 27.12 38.82 49.86
C ILE A 459 26.93 40.35 49.93
N LEU A 460 26.12 40.93 49.04
CA LEU A 460 25.83 42.36 49.08
C LEU A 460 25.16 42.79 50.39
N LYS A 461 24.20 41.99 50.88
CA LYS A 461 23.53 42.25 52.16
C LYS A 461 24.51 42.20 53.35
N LEU A 462 25.31 41.14 53.44
CA LEU A 462 26.32 40.98 54.51
C LEU A 462 27.37 42.08 54.48
N ASN A 463 27.83 42.49 53.29
CA ASN A 463 28.76 43.62 53.15
C ASN A 463 28.14 44.94 53.62
N SER A 464 26.86 45.16 53.33
CA SER A 464 26.14 46.33 53.83
C SER A 464 26.02 46.31 55.36
N GLU A 465 25.69 45.16 55.96
CA GLU A 465 25.62 44.99 57.41
C GLU A 465 26.99 45.18 58.09
N ILE A 466 28.08 44.67 57.50
CA ILE A 466 29.46 44.89 57.98
C ILE A 466 29.79 46.39 57.99
N ASN A 467 29.48 47.10 56.91
CA ASN A 467 29.77 48.53 56.79
C ASN A 467 28.98 49.35 57.81
N GLU A 468 27.71 49.04 58.00
CA GLU A 468 26.88 49.67 59.04
C GLU A 468 27.45 49.41 60.44
N TYR A 469 27.75 48.14 60.76
CA TYR A 469 28.32 47.75 62.04
C TYR A 469 29.66 48.46 62.32
N LYS A 470 30.58 48.49 61.36
CA LYS A 470 31.86 49.20 61.49
C LYS A 470 31.70 50.70 61.71
N SER A 471 30.73 51.33 61.03
CA SER A 471 30.48 52.78 61.16
C SER A 471 30.06 53.20 62.58
N GLN A 472 29.41 52.29 63.31
CA GLN A 472 28.90 52.56 64.65
C GLN A 472 29.94 52.41 65.76
N LYS A 473 31.14 51.88 65.46
CA LYS A 473 32.27 51.73 66.41
C LYS A 473 31.86 51.05 67.73
N TRP A 474 31.33 49.84 67.62
CA TRP A 474 30.89 49.04 68.77
C TRP A 474 32.04 48.66 69.70
N GLU A 475 31.84 48.86 70.99
CA GLU A 475 32.71 48.50 72.11
C GLU A 475 31.88 47.71 73.13
N TYR A 476 32.40 46.57 73.58
CA TYR A 476 31.75 45.74 74.59
C TYR A 476 32.59 45.74 75.87
N ILE A 477 31.93 46.01 76.99
CA ILE A 477 32.55 46.05 78.32
C ILE A 477 31.99 44.88 79.12
N VAL A 478 32.88 43.98 79.53
CA VAL A 478 32.57 42.82 80.37
C VAL A 478 33.04 43.11 81.79
N GLN A 479 32.13 42.98 82.75
CA GLN A 479 32.44 43.07 84.16
C GLN A 479 32.24 41.73 84.86
N ARG A 480 33.10 41.50 85.86
CA ARG A 480 33.06 40.36 86.77
C ARG A 480 32.94 40.86 88.20
N LYS A 481 32.27 40.08 89.05
CA LYS A 481 32.30 40.26 90.50
C LYS A 481 32.31 38.89 91.18
N ASN A 482 33.12 38.70 92.23
CA ASN A 482 32.99 37.49 93.05
C ASN A 482 31.72 37.61 93.92
N ILE A 483 30.90 36.57 93.99
CA ILE A 483 29.63 36.60 94.73
C ILE A 483 29.80 36.89 96.22
N LYS A 484 30.98 36.58 96.78
CA LYS A 484 31.31 36.85 98.18
C LYS A 484 31.58 38.33 98.47
N GLU A 485 31.78 39.15 97.43
CA GLU A 485 32.06 40.57 97.55
C GLU A 485 30.76 41.40 97.54
N ASP A 486 30.83 42.61 98.10
CA ASP A 486 29.69 43.54 98.17
C ASP A 486 29.08 43.85 96.80
N LYS A 487 27.82 44.31 96.82
CA LYS A 487 27.00 44.48 95.61
C LYS A 487 27.68 45.35 94.53
N ASP A 488 28.50 46.30 94.93
CA ASP A 488 29.16 47.29 94.07
C ASP A 488 30.60 46.95 93.64
N SER A 489 31.14 45.79 94.03
CA SER A 489 32.52 45.36 93.74
C SER A 489 32.77 44.84 92.31
N TRP A 490 32.13 45.43 91.29
CA TRP A 490 32.31 45.01 89.90
C TRP A 490 33.66 45.46 89.31
N VAL A 491 34.41 44.52 88.75
CA VAL A 491 35.69 44.77 88.07
C VAL A 491 35.51 44.61 86.57
N THR A 492 35.98 45.58 85.78
CA THR A 492 36.05 45.45 84.32
C THR A 492 37.20 44.52 83.95
N ILE A 493 36.85 43.37 83.37
CA ILE A 493 37.79 42.30 82.99
C ILE A 493 38.08 42.29 81.48
N SER A 494 37.24 42.96 80.69
CA SER A 494 37.48 43.15 79.26
C SER A 494 36.80 44.42 78.77
N SER A 495 37.53 45.20 77.98
CA SER A 495 37.00 46.29 77.17
C SER A 495 37.64 46.15 75.79
N GLY A 496 36.83 45.97 74.75
CA GLY A 496 37.35 45.75 73.41
C GLY A 496 36.34 46.14 72.33
N ALA A 497 36.86 46.65 71.22
CA ALA A 497 36.06 46.86 70.02
C ALA A 497 35.79 45.51 69.34
N ASP A 498 34.57 45.33 68.85
CA ASP A 498 34.17 44.19 68.01
C ASP A 498 34.46 42.79 68.61
N VAL A 499 33.90 42.52 69.79
CA VAL A 499 34.06 41.26 70.49
C VAL A 499 32.67 40.66 70.75
N SER A 500 32.40 39.48 70.19
CA SER A 500 31.14 38.73 70.40
C SER A 500 31.24 37.64 71.48
N ARG A 501 32.47 37.35 71.94
CA ARG A 501 32.77 36.33 72.95
C ARG A 501 34.00 36.72 73.76
N PHE A 502 34.00 36.44 75.07
CA PHE A 502 35.15 36.64 75.95
C PHE A 502 35.34 35.43 76.87
N VAL A 503 36.60 35.00 77.03
CA VAL A 503 37.00 33.94 77.97
C VAL A 503 37.73 34.58 79.15
N ASP A 504 37.16 34.45 80.35
CA ASP A 504 37.80 34.93 81.58
C ASP A 504 38.77 33.88 82.13
N LYS A 505 40.07 34.11 81.94
CA LYS A 505 41.15 33.21 82.36
C LYS A 505 41.62 33.45 83.80
N ASP A 506 41.20 34.55 84.43
CA ASP A 506 41.69 34.99 85.74
C ASP A 506 40.77 34.56 86.90
N VAL A 507 40.01 33.48 86.71
CA VAL A 507 39.09 32.92 87.69
C VAL A 507 39.76 31.88 88.58
N LYS A 508 39.33 31.78 89.84
CA LYS A 508 39.84 30.78 90.79
C LYS A 508 38.90 29.59 90.92
N GLU A 509 39.47 28.40 91.04
CA GLU A 509 38.73 27.16 91.25
C GLU A 509 37.84 27.23 92.51
N GLY A 510 36.61 26.72 92.42
CA GLY A 510 35.64 26.65 93.52
C GLY A 510 34.93 27.95 93.90
N GLU A 511 35.40 29.09 93.40
CA GLU A 511 34.78 30.40 93.58
C GLU A 511 33.57 30.58 92.64
N SER A 512 32.67 31.51 92.98
CA SER A 512 31.52 31.85 92.12
C SER A 512 31.59 33.30 91.70
N TYR A 513 31.41 33.53 90.40
CA TYR A 513 31.51 34.84 89.78
C TYR A 513 30.19 35.19 89.09
N MET A 514 29.83 36.46 89.17
CA MET A 514 28.78 37.04 88.33
C MET A 514 29.40 37.83 87.21
N TYR A 515 28.80 37.71 86.02
CA TYR A 515 29.20 38.41 84.81
C TYR A 515 28.04 39.26 84.30
N ARG A 516 28.37 40.45 83.78
CA ARG A 516 27.44 41.27 83.00
C ARG A 516 28.18 41.97 81.89
N VAL A 517 27.49 42.19 80.78
CA VAL A 517 28.04 42.85 79.60
C VAL A 517 27.18 44.06 79.26
N LYS A 518 27.81 45.14 78.83
CA LYS A 518 27.11 46.24 78.16
C LYS A 518 27.83 46.59 76.88
N ALA A 519 27.05 46.93 75.87
CA ALA A 519 27.53 47.49 74.61
C ALA A 519 27.54 49.02 74.66
N LYS A 520 28.49 49.62 73.96
CA LYS A 520 28.61 51.06 73.68
C LYS A 520 28.90 51.22 72.20
N ASN A 521 28.23 52.16 71.55
CA ASN A 521 28.52 52.53 70.17
C ASN A 521 28.44 54.07 70.02
N SER A 522 28.55 54.58 68.80
CA SER A 522 28.44 56.00 68.50
C SER A 522 27.07 56.62 68.81
N LYS A 523 26.04 55.81 69.06
CA LYS A 523 24.66 56.23 69.36
C LYS A 523 24.34 56.21 70.85
N GLY A 524 25.13 55.53 71.68
CA GLY A 524 24.94 55.53 73.13
C GLY A 524 25.48 54.28 73.82
N VAL A 525 25.16 54.16 75.11
CA VAL A 525 25.52 53.03 75.96
C VAL A 525 24.25 52.27 76.31
N SER A 526 24.28 50.95 76.17
CA SER A 526 23.18 50.08 76.56
C SER A 526 23.07 49.93 78.08
N LYS A 527 21.91 49.45 78.55
CA LYS A 527 21.79 48.90 79.90
C LYS A 527 22.67 47.65 80.01
N TRP A 528 23.08 47.32 81.23
CA TRP A 528 23.72 46.03 81.50
C TRP A 528 22.79 44.88 81.08
N SER A 529 23.39 43.80 80.57
CA SER A 529 22.71 42.53 80.39
C SER A 529 22.16 42.00 81.71
N SER A 530 21.31 40.98 81.63
CA SER A 530 21.07 40.13 82.79
C SER A 530 22.40 39.61 83.36
N GLU A 531 22.47 39.53 84.68
CA GLU A 531 23.63 39.01 85.39
C GLU A 531 23.64 37.48 85.27
N VAL A 532 24.77 36.92 84.85
CA VAL A 532 24.97 35.47 84.75
C VAL A 532 25.87 35.05 85.89
N ASN A 533 25.36 34.16 86.74
CA ASN A 533 26.12 33.56 87.85
C ASN A 533 26.67 32.21 87.40
N ASN A 534 27.99 32.04 87.51
CA ASN A 534 28.65 30.76 87.33
C ASN A 534 29.60 30.47 88.48
N ARG A 535 29.50 29.25 89.03
CA ARG A 535 30.49 28.69 89.94
C ARG A 535 31.57 27.99 89.15
N ILE A 536 32.83 28.35 89.39
CA ILE A 536 33.96 27.62 88.84
C ILE A 536 34.01 26.25 89.53
N PRO A 537 33.92 25.16 88.77
CA PRO A 537 33.86 23.81 89.33
C PRO A 537 35.15 23.49 90.09
N THR A 538 35.04 22.67 91.14
CA THR A 538 36.20 22.04 91.83
C THR A 538 36.43 20.61 91.36
N THR A 539 35.85 20.23 90.21
CA THR A 539 35.77 18.84 89.77
C THR A 539 36.82 18.55 88.72
N SER A 540 37.53 17.42 88.93
CA SER A 540 38.38 16.75 87.94
C SER A 540 37.68 16.55 86.60
N LEU A 541 38.44 16.58 85.49
CA LEU A 541 37.93 16.35 84.13
C LEU A 541 37.01 15.13 84.07
N ARG A 542 35.81 15.33 83.54
CA ARG A 542 34.85 14.23 83.35
C ARG A 542 35.32 13.37 82.18
N SER A 543 35.45 12.07 82.43
CA SER A 543 35.83 11.12 81.39
C SER A 543 34.84 11.13 80.24
N PRO A 544 35.32 11.16 78.98
CA PRO A 544 34.44 10.94 77.83
C PRO A 544 33.82 9.54 77.92
N SER A 545 32.65 9.38 77.31
CA SER A 545 31.89 8.12 77.38
C SER A 545 31.35 7.69 76.02
N TYR A 546 30.72 6.52 75.94
CA TYR A 546 30.11 6.00 74.72
C TYR A 546 31.03 6.04 73.50
N LEU A 547 32.29 5.61 73.66
CA LEU A 547 33.13 5.41 72.49
C LEU A 547 32.53 4.31 71.63
N ILE A 548 32.27 4.64 70.38
CA ILE A 548 31.93 3.71 69.31
C ILE A 548 32.93 3.91 68.19
N ALA A 549 33.33 2.80 67.56
CA ALA A 549 34.16 2.82 66.37
C ALA A 549 33.40 2.10 65.25
N LYS A 550 33.33 2.69 64.07
CA LYS A 550 32.75 2.09 62.87
C LYS A 550 33.77 2.12 61.74
N THR A 551 33.93 1.00 61.06
CA THR A 551 34.72 0.93 59.82
C THR A 551 33.88 1.45 58.66
N ASN A 552 34.43 2.40 57.89
CA ASN A 552 33.87 2.82 56.62
C ASN A 552 34.55 2.06 55.46
N LEU A 553 33.97 2.08 54.26
CA LEU A 553 34.46 1.32 53.09
C LEU A 553 35.86 1.73 52.62
N ASN A 554 36.34 2.92 53.00
CA ASN A 554 37.63 3.48 52.55
C ASN A 554 38.83 3.15 53.46
N PHE A 555 38.78 2.05 54.22
CA PHE A 555 39.86 1.69 55.17
C PHE A 555 40.07 2.73 56.27
N GLU A 556 38.98 3.26 56.78
CA GLU A 556 38.98 4.23 57.86
C GLU A 556 38.18 3.70 59.04
N VAL A 557 38.67 3.92 60.26
CA VAL A 557 37.86 3.71 61.47
C VAL A 557 37.42 5.07 61.98
N VAL A 558 36.13 5.35 61.85
CA VAL A 558 35.49 6.54 62.39
C VAL A 558 35.10 6.25 63.84
N MET A 559 35.69 6.99 64.77
CA MET A 559 35.36 6.94 66.19
C MET A 559 34.46 8.10 66.55
N HIS A 560 33.43 7.83 67.36
CA HIS A 560 32.61 8.86 68.00
C HIS A 560 32.58 8.61 69.51
N TRP A 561 32.64 9.67 70.31
CA TRP A 561 32.46 9.62 71.75
C TRP A 561 31.53 10.75 72.21
N THR A 562 30.93 10.55 73.38
CA THR A 562 30.23 11.60 74.11
C THR A 562 31.23 12.36 74.95
N ASP A 563 31.35 13.65 74.65
CA ASP A 563 32.00 14.61 75.51
C ASP A 563 31.11 14.91 76.72
N ASN A 564 31.67 14.68 77.91
CA ASN A 564 31.01 14.89 79.20
C ASN A 564 31.61 16.06 79.98
N SER A 565 32.69 16.62 79.46
CA SER A 565 33.46 17.71 80.04
C SER A 565 33.10 18.99 79.30
N TYR A 566 33.36 20.12 79.92
CA TYR A 566 33.27 21.43 79.27
C TYR A 566 34.50 22.27 79.63
N ASN A 567 35.47 21.69 80.33
CA ASN A 567 36.66 22.34 80.85
C ASN A 567 37.93 21.60 80.40
N GLU A 568 37.83 20.79 79.35
CA GLU A 568 38.95 20.16 78.67
C GLU A 568 39.60 21.10 77.66
N ASP A 569 40.90 20.98 77.51
CA ASP A 569 41.67 21.64 76.44
C ASP A 569 41.63 20.81 75.14
N GLY A 570 41.34 19.51 75.26
CA GLY A 570 41.18 18.59 74.14
C GLY A 570 41.06 17.13 74.56
N PHE A 571 41.17 16.22 73.60
CA PHE A 571 41.14 14.78 73.84
C PHE A 571 42.39 14.07 73.32
N ILE A 572 42.88 13.09 74.08
CA ILE A 572 43.90 12.14 73.65
C ILE A 572 43.20 10.88 73.14
N VAL A 573 43.36 10.59 71.85
CA VAL A 573 42.95 9.33 71.23
C VAL A 573 44.13 8.38 71.26
N GLU A 574 43.96 7.22 71.89
CA GLU A 574 44.98 6.17 71.97
C GLU A 574 44.52 4.90 71.26
N ARG A 575 45.49 4.22 70.66
CA ARG A 575 45.30 2.97 69.94
C ARG A 575 46.35 1.95 70.35
N LYS A 576 45.98 0.68 70.37
CA LYS A 576 46.93 -0.43 70.40
C LYS A 576 46.45 -1.58 69.51
N LEU A 577 47.38 -2.45 69.12
CA LEU A 577 47.03 -3.74 68.55
C LEU A 577 46.48 -4.67 69.63
N LEU A 578 45.48 -5.48 69.29
CA LEU A 578 44.97 -6.54 70.15
C LEU A 578 46.13 -7.46 70.58
N GLY A 579 46.32 -7.64 71.89
CA GLY A 579 47.44 -8.39 72.47
C GLY A 579 48.69 -7.57 72.81
N SER A 580 48.78 -6.30 72.40
CA SER A 580 49.83 -5.39 72.87
C SER A 580 49.56 -4.91 74.30
N ALA A 581 50.62 -4.82 75.11
CA ALA A 581 50.56 -4.26 76.47
C ALA A 581 50.60 -2.72 76.48
N LYS A 582 51.12 -2.08 75.43
CA LYS A 582 51.33 -0.62 75.37
C LYS A 582 50.29 0.05 74.48
N TRP A 583 49.67 1.10 75.00
CA TRP A 583 48.87 2.07 74.25
C TRP A 583 49.80 3.08 73.57
N ALA A 584 49.52 3.39 72.30
CA ALA A 584 50.21 4.44 71.55
C ALA A 584 49.27 5.62 71.36
N LEU A 585 49.82 6.84 71.44
CA LEU A 585 49.11 8.05 71.06
C LEU A 585 48.79 7.97 69.56
N LEU A 586 47.52 8.07 69.22
CA LEU A 586 47.06 8.14 67.84
C LEU A 586 46.88 9.59 67.41
N ALA A 587 46.22 10.40 68.22
CA ALA A 587 46.04 11.82 67.98
C ALA A 587 45.76 12.59 69.28
N ASN A 588 46.14 13.87 69.27
CA ASN A 588 45.54 14.89 70.13
C ASN A 588 44.53 15.64 69.28
N VAL A 589 43.29 15.74 69.73
CA VAL A 589 42.23 16.53 69.07
C VAL A 589 41.81 17.67 69.98
N ASP A 590 41.36 18.77 69.39
CA ASP A 590 41.00 19.99 70.11
C ASP A 590 39.78 19.77 71.04
N SER A 591 39.50 20.75 71.91
CA SER A 591 38.34 20.76 72.82
C SER A 591 37.01 20.69 72.07
N ASP A 592 35.96 20.20 72.72
CA ASP A 592 34.62 19.96 72.14
C ASP A 592 34.57 18.98 70.92
N VAL A 593 35.71 18.44 70.46
CA VAL A 593 35.74 17.43 69.39
C VAL A 593 35.14 16.12 69.90
N ARG A 594 34.21 15.55 69.14
CA ARG A 594 33.48 14.30 69.49
C ARG A 594 33.71 13.16 68.52
N GLN A 595 34.58 13.36 67.53
CA GLN A 595 34.85 12.41 66.47
C GLN A 595 36.32 12.45 66.07
N TYR A 596 36.88 11.30 65.70
CA TYR A 596 38.20 11.20 65.07
C TYR A 596 38.23 10.02 64.10
N THR A 597 38.88 10.21 62.95
CA THR A 597 39.02 9.17 61.93
C THR A 597 40.46 8.68 61.86
N ASP A 598 40.65 7.37 62.06
CA ASP A 598 41.94 6.69 61.91
C ASP A 598 42.10 6.11 60.51
N ASN A 599 42.94 6.74 59.70
CA ASN A 599 43.22 6.35 58.31
C ASN A 599 44.51 5.53 58.18
N THR A 600 45.14 5.17 59.31
CA THR A 600 46.45 4.48 59.33
C THR A 600 46.33 2.98 59.60
N ILE A 601 45.12 2.44 59.47
CA ILE A 601 44.81 1.05 59.78
C ILE A 601 45.20 0.11 58.64
N VAL A 602 45.46 -1.15 58.97
CA VAL A 602 45.80 -2.20 58.00
C VAL A 602 44.83 -3.37 58.15
N THR A 603 44.35 -3.90 57.02
CA THR A 603 43.48 -5.08 56.96
C THR A 603 44.09 -6.30 57.64
N GLY A 604 43.24 -7.11 58.29
CA GLY A 604 43.63 -8.32 59.01
C GLY A 604 44.07 -8.10 60.46
N LYS A 605 44.28 -6.85 60.89
CA LYS A 605 44.62 -6.50 62.28
C LYS A 605 43.37 -6.14 63.08
N THR A 606 43.43 -6.38 64.38
CA THR A 606 42.44 -5.88 65.35
C THR A 606 43.07 -4.78 66.18
N TYR A 607 42.43 -3.61 66.19
CA TYR A 607 42.86 -2.46 66.99
C TYR A 607 41.89 -2.24 68.15
N GLU A 608 42.44 -1.87 69.31
CA GLU A 608 41.68 -1.39 70.46
C GLU A 608 41.90 0.12 70.60
N TYR A 609 40.80 0.84 70.82
CA TYR A 609 40.77 2.29 70.94
C TYR A 609 40.23 2.73 72.30
N ARG A 610 40.77 3.82 72.82
CA ARG A 610 40.23 4.54 73.97
C ARG A 610 40.50 6.03 73.84
N VAL A 611 39.65 6.87 74.43
CA VAL A 611 39.80 8.33 74.40
C VAL A 611 39.87 8.85 75.83
N HIS A 612 40.73 9.82 76.09
CA HIS A 612 40.84 10.55 77.34
C HIS A 612 40.51 12.03 77.10
N ALA A 613 39.85 12.69 78.05
CA ALA A 613 39.84 14.16 78.08
C ALA A 613 41.13 14.65 78.75
N VAL A 614 41.66 15.77 78.28
CA VAL A 614 42.86 16.43 78.80
C VAL A 614 42.56 17.90 79.05
N GLY A 615 42.97 18.42 80.19
CA GLY A 615 42.94 19.85 80.50
C GLY A 615 44.22 20.28 81.22
N ILE A 616 44.20 21.45 81.86
CA ILE A 616 45.36 22.10 82.52
C ILE A 616 46.07 21.15 83.51
N GLY A 617 47.02 20.36 83.00
CA GLY A 617 47.83 19.41 83.78
C GLY A 617 47.14 18.11 84.19
N GLU A 618 45.88 17.87 83.81
CA GLU A 618 45.10 16.69 84.21
C GLU A 618 44.69 15.83 82.99
N LYS A 619 44.68 14.50 83.18
CA LYS A 619 44.18 13.51 82.22
C LYS A 619 43.08 12.69 82.88
N SER A 620 41.90 12.65 82.29
CA SER A 620 40.78 11.88 82.85
C SER A 620 40.94 10.37 82.66
N ASN A 621 40.09 9.57 83.33
CA ASN A 621 39.97 8.16 82.99
C ASN A 621 39.51 8.00 81.53
N PRO A 622 39.90 6.92 80.83
CA PRO A 622 39.50 6.73 79.44
C PRO A 622 38.01 6.39 79.30
N THR A 623 37.49 6.50 78.07
CA THR A 623 36.26 5.85 77.63
C THR A 623 36.30 4.33 77.86
N ASN A 624 35.18 3.65 77.60
CA ASN A 624 35.19 2.22 77.32
C ASN A 624 36.18 1.89 76.18
N ILE A 625 36.82 0.73 76.27
CA ILE A 625 37.68 0.22 75.19
C ILE A 625 36.81 -0.35 74.08
N VAL A 626 37.06 0.07 72.84
CA VAL A 626 36.40 -0.50 71.66
C VAL A 626 37.40 -1.28 70.83
N SER A 627 37.09 -2.55 70.59
CA SER A 627 37.89 -3.43 69.73
C SER A 627 37.27 -3.53 68.34
N ARG A 628 38.08 -3.29 67.29
CA ARG A 628 37.66 -3.41 65.89
C ARG A 628 38.66 -4.20 65.06
N LYS A 629 38.16 -5.29 64.47
CA LYS A 629 38.88 -6.08 63.47
C LYS A 629 38.67 -5.43 62.11
N ILE A 630 39.77 -5.11 61.43
CA ILE A 630 39.73 -4.52 60.11
C ILE A 630 39.65 -5.65 59.08
N THR A 631 38.50 -5.77 58.44
CA THR A 631 38.24 -6.77 57.40
C THR A 631 38.00 -6.09 56.08
N LEU A 632 38.57 -6.65 55.01
CA LEU A 632 38.18 -6.33 53.66
C LEU A 632 36.79 -6.96 53.41
N PRO A 633 35.72 -6.19 53.14
CA PRO A 633 34.47 -6.79 52.70
C PRO A 633 34.70 -7.52 51.36
N SER A 634 34.03 -8.65 51.17
CA SER A 634 33.99 -9.30 49.86
C SER A 634 33.30 -8.38 48.85
N PRO A 635 33.70 -8.39 47.56
CA PRO A 635 32.96 -7.70 46.51
C PRO A 635 31.47 -8.09 46.52
N TYR A 636 30.59 -7.11 46.29
CA TYR A 636 29.14 -7.27 46.20
C TYR A 636 28.70 -7.34 44.72
N ASN A 637 27.52 -7.95 44.49
CA ASN A 637 26.87 -8.15 43.19
C ASN A 637 27.79 -8.80 42.14
N VAL A 638 27.79 -10.13 42.11
CA VAL A 638 28.28 -10.89 40.96
C VAL A 638 27.11 -11.06 40.01
N THR A 639 27.07 -10.29 38.92
CA THR A 639 26.16 -10.57 37.81
C THR A 639 26.95 -11.21 36.69
N ASP A 640 26.51 -12.41 36.28
CA ASP A 640 27.12 -13.18 35.21
C ASP A 640 26.29 -13.00 33.93
N GLN A 641 26.91 -12.49 32.87
CA GLN A 641 26.36 -12.61 31.52
C GLN A 641 27.31 -13.46 30.69
N SER A 642 26.80 -14.56 30.14
CA SER A 642 27.56 -15.52 29.33
C SER A 642 27.15 -15.46 27.87
N ASN A 643 28.11 -15.58 26.97
CA ASN A 643 27.88 -15.98 25.57
C ASN A 643 28.53 -17.37 25.31
N ILE A 644 28.57 -17.82 24.05
CA ILE A 644 29.10 -19.15 23.68
C ILE A 644 30.62 -19.32 23.87
N LYS A 645 31.37 -18.24 24.15
CA LYS A 645 32.84 -18.22 24.20
C LYS A 645 33.41 -17.55 25.46
N SER A 646 32.63 -16.78 26.20
CA SER A 646 33.09 -16.05 27.39
C SER A 646 31.96 -15.79 28.39
N VAL A 647 32.36 -15.52 29.64
CA VAL A 647 31.49 -15.07 30.72
C VAL A 647 32.04 -13.74 31.23
N LEU A 648 31.21 -12.70 31.20
CA LEU A 648 31.48 -11.43 31.88
C LEU A 648 30.97 -11.54 33.31
N VAL A 649 31.91 -11.39 34.25
CA VAL A 649 31.64 -11.35 35.69
C VAL A 649 31.91 -9.93 36.15
N ASN A 650 30.85 -9.17 36.46
CA ASN A 650 30.99 -7.83 37.02
C ASN A 650 30.86 -7.90 38.55
N TRP A 651 31.73 -7.18 39.26
CA TRP A 651 31.68 -7.03 40.72
C TRP A 651 31.85 -5.56 41.12
N SER A 652 31.22 -5.16 42.24
CA SER A 652 31.37 -3.83 42.84
C SER A 652 31.88 -3.94 44.27
N TYR A 653 32.56 -2.90 44.76
CA TYR A 653 33.05 -2.82 46.15
C TYR A 653 32.04 -2.13 47.10
N SER A 654 30.96 -1.55 46.58
CA SER A 654 29.99 -0.73 47.35
C SER A 654 28.54 -1.08 46.97
N ALA A 655 27.70 -1.33 47.97
CA ALA A 655 26.23 -1.35 47.84
C ALA A 655 25.62 0.05 48.07
N TRP A 656 26.44 1.10 48.16
CA TRP A 656 26.09 2.41 48.73
C TRP A 656 26.02 3.57 47.73
N ASP A 657 26.56 3.46 46.52
CA ASP A 657 26.52 4.55 45.52
C ASP A 657 25.14 4.85 44.92
N TYR A 658 24.11 4.01 45.16
CA TYR A 658 22.77 4.23 44.59
C TYR A 658 21.71 4.76 45.57
N LYS A 659 21.89 4.71 46.91
CA LYS A 659 20.74 4.93 47.83
C LYS A 659 20.94 5.81 49.06
N ARG A 660 22.05 6.54 49.22
CA ARG A 660 22.20 7.36 50.45
C ARG A 660 22.95 8.68 50.34
N ALA A 661 22.99 9.27 49.16
CA ALA A 661 23.39 10.68 48.97
C ALA A 661 22.34 11.70 49.48
N SER A 662 21.38 11.32 50.34
CA SER A 662 20.30 12.22 50.76
C SER A 662 19.69 12.02 52.15
N PHE A 663 20.27 11.23 53.06
CA PHE A 663 19.67 11.04 54.41
C PHE A 663 20.68 10.77 55.55
N TYR A 664 21.67 11.64 55.67
CA TYR A 664 22.21 12.00 56.99
C TYR A 664 22.38 13.52 57.04
N ASP A 665 21.23 14.18 57.08
CA ASP A 665 21.11 15.40 57.86
C ASP A 665 21.30 15.02 59.33
N ASN A 666 22.40 15.51 59.89
CA ASN A 666 22.44 16.00 61.25
C ASN A 666 23.69 16.87 61.31
N ASP A 667 23.46 18.19 61.28
CA ASP A 667 24.25 19.17 62.01
C ASP A 667 25.09 18.49 63.10
N ASN A 668 26.41 18.43 62.89
CA ASN A 668 27.50 18.17 63.83
C ASN A 668 28.78 17.63 63.13
N ASN A 669 29.01 17.92 61.84
CA ASN A 669 30.34 17.75 61.25
C ASN A 669 31.23 18.87 61.77
N VAL A 670 31.66 18.73 63.02
CA VAL A 670 32.69 19.59 63.59
C VAL A 670 33.98 19.11 62.94
N ASP A 671 34.54 19.94 62.06
CA ASP A 671 35.88 19.76 61.50
C ASP A 671 36.84 19.35 62.63
N ASN A 672 37.94 18.64 62.33
CA ASN A 672 38.95 18.20 63.33
C ASN A 672 39.64 19.36 64.07
N LYS A 673 39.14 20.59 63.91
CA LYS A 673 39.62 21.87 64.39
C LYS A 673 38.49 22.67 65.06
N ALA A 674 37.66 22.00 65.87
CA ALA A 674 36.79 22.74 66.78
C ALA A 674 37.71 23.53 67.73
N LYS A 675 37.83 24.85 67.54
CA LYS A 675 38.40 25.69 68.59
C LYS A 675 37.37 25.75 69.69
N GLY A 676 37.50 24.85 70.67
CA GLY A 676 36.54 24.75 71.75
C GLY A 676 36.44 26.04 72.56
N ALA A 677 35.48 26.03 73.48
CA ALA A 677 34.96 27.24 74.11
C ALA A 677 36.00 28.16 74.79
N TYR A 678 37.15 27.60 75.17
CA TYR A 678 38.19 28.25 75.97
C TYR A 678 39.47 28.57 75.19
N VAL A 679 39.59 28.14 73.92
CA VAL A 679 40.79 28.32 73.07
C VAL A 679 40.70 29.60 72.22
N ASN A 680 39.49 30.09 71.94
CA ASN A 680 39.27 31.32 71.16
C ASN A 680 39.08 32.53 72.10
N ASP A 681 40.17 33.24 72.39
CA ASP A 681 40.20 34.30 73.41
C ASP A 681 39.24 35.46 73.13
N LYS A 682 38.93 35.73 71.84
CA LYS A 682 37.92 36.70 71.36
C LYS A 682 37.48 36.32 69.93
N LEU A 683 36.16 36.33 69.64
CA LEU A 683 35.64 36.18 68.26
C LEU A 683 35.03 37.51 67.78
N SER A 684 35.50 38.01 66.63
CA SER A 684 34.95 39.23 66.01
C SER A 684 33.62 38.96 65.31
N PHE A 685 32.67 39.90 65.44
CA PHE A 685 31.38 39.81 64.72
C PHE A 685 31.60 40.04 63.21
N VAL A 686 32.53 40.93 62.86
CA VAL A 686 32.96 41.17 61.48
C VAL A 686 33.60 39.92 60.87
N GLU A 687 34.51 39.27 61.59
CA GLU A 687 35.17 38.05 61.12
C GLU A 687 34.17 36.91 60.87
N ASN A 688 33.17 36.74 61.75
CA ASN A 688 32.08 35.77 61.54
C ASN A 688 31.27 36.08 60.27
N MET A 689 30.88 37.35 60.06
CA MET A 689 30.18 37.74 58.83
C MET A 689 31.05 37.60 57.58
N GLN A 690 32.36 37.81 57.69
CA GLN A 690 33.32 37.59 56.60
C GLN A 690 33.45 36.10 56.25
N ASN A 691 33.44 35.20 57.24
CA ASN A 691 33.40 33.76 56.98
C ASN A 691 32.12 33.36 56.24
N LYS A 692 30.96 33.90 56.63
CA LYS A 692 29.71 33.69 55.87
C LYS A 692 29.78 34.21 54.43
N ILE A 693 30.48 35.32 54.19
CA ILE A 693 30.72 35.81 52.82
C ILE A 693 31.61 34.82 52.04
N ALA A 694 32.65 34.28 52.67
CA ALA A 694 33.50 33.27 52.05
C ALA A 694 32.70 32.00 51.69
N ASP A 695 31.81 31.53 52.57
CA ASP A 695 30.92 30.40 52.28
C ASP A 695 30.01 30.69 51.07
N GLN A 696 29.45 31.91 50.96
CA GLN A 696 28.67 32.30 49.79
C GLN A 696 29.51 32.40 48.51
N GLN A 697 30.77 32.83 48.61
CA GLN A 697 31.68 32.91 47.47
C GLN A 697 32.04 31.52 46.94
N GLU A 698 32.27 30.56 47.85
CA GLU A 698 32.50 29.15 47.49
C GLU A 698 31.31 28.56 46.72
N ILE A 699 30.07 28.84 47.16
CA ILE A 699 28.85 28.45 46.43
C ILE A 699 28.84 29.03 45.01
N ILE A 700 29.23 30.30 44.84
CA ILE A 700 29.29 30.95 43.52
C ILE A 700 30.32 30.26 42.63
N ASP A 701 31.50 29.96 43.15
CA ASP A 701 32.60 29.40 42.37
C ASP A 701 32.26 27.98 41.90
N ILE A 702 31.74 27.13 42.80
CA ILE A 702 31.26 25.78 42.46
C ILE A 702 30.14 25.84 41.41
N ASN A 703 29.15 26.71 41.59
CA ASN A 703 28.02 26.80 40.66
C ASN A 703 28.42 27.40 39.30
N LYS A 704 29.44 28.27 39.24
CA LYS A 704 29.96 28.80 37.98
C LYS A 704 30.67 27.72 37.16
N GLU A 705 31.42 26.84 37.81
CA GLU A 705 32.04 25.68 37.15
C GLU A 705 30.97 24.74 36.57
N GLN A 706 29.96 24.41 37.37
CA GLN A 706 28.82 23.59 36.90
C GLN A 706 28.03 24.27 35.77
N LEU A 707 27.89 25.60 35.82
CA LEU A 707 27.21 26.38 34.79
C LEU A 707 27.92 26.30 33.43
N ALA A 708 29.25 26.26 33.42
CA ALA A 708 30.03 26.12 32.19
C ALA A 708 29.76 24.76 31.52
N TYR A 709 29.81 23.68 32.32
CA TYR A 709 29.47 22.34 31.84
C TYR A 709 28.00 22.25 31.36
N ALA A 710 27.06 22.81 32.13
CA ALA A 710 25.64 22.82 31.77
C ALA A 710 25.36 23.59 30.46
N SER A 711 26.12 24.67 30.20
CA SER A 711 26.00 25.43 28.96
C SER A 711 26.47 24.64 27.74
N GLN A 712 27.61 23.93 27.84
CA GLN A 712 28.10 23.04 26.78
C GLN A 712 27.12 21.90 26.49
N ARG A 713 26.50 21.34 27.53
CA ARG A 713 25.46 20.31 27.40
C ARG A 713 24.23 20.79 26.63
N ILE A 714 23.83 22.06 26.76
CA ILE A 714 22.74 22.66 25.98
C ILE A 714 23.12 22.74 24.50
N GLU A 715 24.34 23.19 24.19
CA GLU A 715 24.84 23.29 22.82
C GLU A 715 24.89 21.90 22.15
N MET A 716 25.40 20.90 22.85
CA MET A 716 25.42 19.50 22.41
C MET A 716 24.01 19.00 22.06
N PHE A 717 23.01 19.17 22.95
CA PHE A 717 21.65 18.71 22.64
C PHE A 717 21.00 19.50 21.49
N ALA A 718 21.32 20.79 21.33
CA ALA A 718 20.85 21.56 20.17
C ALA A 718 21.45 21.01 18.86
N SER A 719 22.76 20.75 18.85
CA SER A 719 23.47 20.10 17.74
C SER A 719 22.85 18.75 17.37
N LEU A 720 22.59 17.90 18.35
CA LEU A 720 21.96 16.59 18.15
C LEU A 720 20.53 16.66 17.60
N ILE A 721 19.73 17.66 18.00
CA ILE A 721 18.38 17.88 17.45
C ILE A 721 18.48 18.24 15.96
N ASP A 722 19.42 19.11 15.60
CA ASP A 722 19.67 19.48 14.20
C ASP A 722 20.22 18.30 13.39
N TYR A 723 21.10 17.49 13.98
CA TYR A 723 21.61 16.25 13.39
C TYR A 723 20.49 15.24 13.12
N ASP A 724 19.61 14.95 14.10
CA ASP A 724 18.43 14.08 13.90
C ASP A 724 17.54 14.58 12.76
N SER A 725 17.24 15.88 12.74
CA SER A 725 16.46 16.50 11.66
C SER A 725 17.12 16.31 10.29
N SER A 726 18.44 16.46 10.20
CA SER A 726 19.23 16.26 8.99
C SER A 726 19.21 14.79 8.52
N GLN A 727 19.39 13.83 9.45
CA GLN A 727 19.35 12.40 9.13
C GLN A 727 17.96 11.96 8.66
N ARG A 728 16.89 12.44 9.31
CA ARG A 728 15.50 12.19 8.87
C ARG A 728 15.21 12.80 7.50
N THR A 729 15.78 13.96 7.19
CA THR A 729 15.69 14.56 5.86
C THR A 729 16.39 13.70 4.80
N THR A 730 17.54 13.11 5.13
CA THR A 730 18.24 12.17 4.26
C THR A 730 17.41 10.91 3.98
N LEU A 731 16.71 10.38 4.99
CA LEU A 731 15.75 9.28 4.80
C LEU A 731 14.61 9.66 3.85
N LYS A 732 14.04 10.86 3.98
CA LYS A 732 13.03 11.35 3.03
C LYS A 732 13.58 11.41 1.61
N VAL A 733 14.78 11.96 1.42
CA VAL A 733 15.43 12.01 0.11
C VAL A 733 15.62 10.61 -0.46
N PHE A 734 16.09 9.66 0.34
CA PHE A 734 16.21 8.26 -0.05
C PHE A 734 14.87 7.66 -0.53
N LYS A 735 13.78 7.83 0.25
CA LYS A 735 12.44 7.33 -0.14
C LYS A 735 11.95 7.94 -1.45
N ASN A 736 12.15 9.25 -1.63
CA ASN A 736 11.75 9.95 -2.86
C ASN A 736 12.57 9.49 -4.07
N ILE A 737 13.89 9.31 -3.91
CA ILE A 737 14.76 8.75 -4.95
C ILE A 737 14.31 7.33 -5.31
N ALA A 738 14.10 6.46 -4.32
CA ALA A 738 13.62 5.09 -4.54
C ALA A 738 12.28 5.06 -5.31
N PHE A 739 11.36 5.96 -4.95
CA PHE A 739 10.09 6.09 -5.64
C PHE A 739 10.27 6.53 -7.10
N ILE A 740 11.09 7.55 -7.38
CA ILE A 740 11.40 8.00 -8.74
C ILE A 740 12.03 6.87 -9.57
N PHE A 741 12.96 6.11 -8.98
CA PHE A 741 13.54 4.94 -9.65
C PHE A 741 12.51 3.87 -9.96
N ALA A 742 11.56 3.62 -9.06
CA ALA A 742 10.47 2.69 -9.34
C ALA A 742 9.52 3.18 -10.42
N LEU A 743 9.21 4.48 -10.46
CA LEU A 743 8.45 5.06 -11.58
C LEU A 743 9.17 4.85 -12.91
N LEU A 744 10.49 5.07 -12.93
CA LEU A 744 11.32 4.84 -14.12
C LEU A 744 11.36 3.35 -14.49
N PHE A 745 11.46 2.46 -13.51
CA PHE A 745 11.43 1.02 -13.69
C PHE A 745 10.08 0.56 -14.27
N ILE A 746 8.96 1.00 -13.70
CA ILE A 746 7.61 0.72 -14.20
C ILE A 746 7.46 1.26 -15.62
N SER A 747 7.95 2.46 -15.90
CA SER A 747 7.89 3.06 -17.24
C SER A 747 8.71 2.27 -18.26
N LEU A 748 9.87 1.75 -17.84
CA LEU A 748 10.76 0.95 -18.69
C LEU A 748 10.18 -0.45 -18.93
N PHE A 749 9.94 -1.24 -17.89
CA PHE A 749 9.46 -2.62 -18.04
C PHE A 749 7.98 -2.71 -18.43
N GLY A 750 7.14 -1.86 -17.85
CA GLY A 750 5.76 -1.69 -18.29
C GLY A 750 5.68 -1.14 -19.71
N GLY A 751 6.61 -0.26 -20.09
CA GLY A 751 6.76 0.22 -21.47
C GLY A 751 7.07 -0.90 -22.45
N VAL A 752 7.90 -1.87 -22.09
CA VAL A 752 8.15 -3.08 -22.90
C VAL A 752 6.86 -3.87 -23.09
N ILE A 753 6.14 -4.21 -22.02
CA ILE A 753 4.89 -4.97 -22.09
C ILE A 753 3.87 -4.22 -22.98
N LEU A 754 3.64 -2.95 -22.69
CA LEU A 754 2.67 -2.12 -23.39
C LEU A 754 3.06 -1.91 -24.85
N SER A 755 4.35 -1.85 -25.18
CA SER A 755 4.81 -1.74 -26.57
C SER A 755 4.39 -2.93 -27.44
N VAL A 756 4.40 -4.14 -26.87
CA VAL A 756 3.97 -5.35 -27.58
C VAL A 756 2.46 -5.31 -27.80
N ILE A 757 1.68 -4.94 -26.76
CA ILE A 757 0.22 -4.76 -26.85
C ILE A 757 -0.13 -3.73 -27.93
N VAL A 758 0.50 -2.57 -27.87
CA VAL A 758 0.25 -1.45 -28.80
C VAL A 758 0.58 -1.88 -30.22
N THR A 759 1.73 -2.52 -30.45
CA THR A 759 2.13 -2.99 -31.79
C THR A 759 1.16 -4.03 -32.35
N TYR A 760 0.79 -5.02 -31.54
CA TYR A 760 -0.18 -6.05 -31.90
C TYR A 760 -1.54 -5.43 -32.22
N SER A 761 -2.02 -4.53 -31.35
CA SER A 761 -3.33 -3.89 -31.50
C SER A 761 -3.38 -3.00 -32.74
N SER A 762 -2.32 -2.25 -33.03
CA SER A 762 -2.23 -1.45 -34.27
C SER A 762 -2.25 -2.34 -35.52
N SER A 763 -1.54 -3.46 -35.51
CA SER A 763 -1.51 -4.40 -36.64
C SER A 763 -2.85 -5.10 -36.84
N LEU A 764 -3.48 -5.54 -35.74
CA LEU A 764 -4.80 -6.17 -35.77
C LEU A 764 -5.83 -5.19 -36.33
N PHE A 765 -5.88 -3.98 -35.79
CA PHE A 765 -6.84 -2.96 -36.21
C PHE A 765 -6.73 -2.67 -37.71
N TYR A 766 -5.52 -2.43 -38.22
CA TYR A 766 -5.32 -2.15 -39.64
C TYR A 766 -5.73 -3.33 -40.54
N ASN A 767 -5.30 -4.55 -40.19
CA ASN A 767 -5.59 -5.73 -41.00
C ASN A 767 -7.08 -6.04 -41.04
N VAL A 768 -7.77 -5.88 -39.91
CA VAL A 768 -9.23 -6.01 -39.79
C VAL A 768 -9.93 -4.98 -40.68
N TYR A 769 -9.48 -3.71 -40.61
CA TYR A 769 -10.05 -2.63 -41.41
C TYR A 769 -9.92 -2.90 -42.93
N LYS A 770 -8.82 -3.55 -43.36
CA LYS A 770 -8.53 -3.83 -44.77
C LYS A 770 -9.25 -5.06 -45.31
N ILE A 771 -9.39 -6.12 -44.51
CA ILE A 771 -9.78 -7.46 -45.00
C ILE A 771 -11.15 -7.51 -45.69
N ARG A 772 -11.99 -6.50 -45.48
CA ARG A 772 -13.30 -6.38 -46.14
C ARG A 772 -13.64 -4.94 -46.54
N SER A 773 -12.63 -4.09 -46.77
CA SER A 773 -12.86 -2.67 -47.12
C SER A 773 -13.66 -2.47 -48.41
N ASN A 774 -13.66 -3.49 -49.29
CA ASN A 774 -14.29 -3.46 -50.61
C ASN A 774 -15.57 -4.34 -50.68
N ASP A 775 -15.94 -5.02 -49.59
CA ASP A 775 -17.10 -5.93 -49.58
C ASP A 775 -18.38 -5.13 -49.31
N SER A 776 -19.33 -5.16 -50.25
CA SER A 776 -20.70 -4.67 -50.00
C SER A 776 -21.39 -5.51 -48.91
N TRP A 777 -22.40 -4.96 -48.23
CA TRP A 777 -23.19 -5.72 -47.25
C TRP A 777 -23.73 -7.00 -47.89
N TYR A 778 -23.26 -8.16 -47.42
CA TYR A 778 -23.63 -9.47 -47.93
C TYR A 778 -25.15 -9.71 -47.95
N PHE A 779 -25.87 -9.14 -46.98
CA PHE A 779 -27.34 -9.16 -47.01
C PHE A 779 -27.91 -8.43 -48.23
N LEU A 780 -27.39 -7.25 -48.57
CA LEU A 780 -27.81 -6.50 -49.75
C LEU A 780 -27.43 -7.22 -51.05
N SER A 781 -26.28 -7.90 -51.09
CA SER A 781 -25.93 -8.72 -52.25
C SER A 781 -26.85 -9.92 -52.42
N LEU A 782 -27.28 -10.58 -51.32
CA LEU A 782 -28.30 -11.62 -51.36
C LEU A 782 -29.67 -11.10 -51.82
N VAL A 783 -30.09 -9.92 -51.34
CA VAL A 783 -31.33 -9.26 -51.78
C VAL A 783 -31.27 -8.96 -53.29
N ASN A 784 -30.15 -8.45 -53.77
CA ASN A 784 -29.95 -8.14 -55.18
C ASN A 784 -29.89 -9.41 -56.04
N GLU A 785 -29.24 -10.49 -55.57
CA GLU A 785 -29.20 -11.80 -56.24
C GLU A 785 -30.61 -12.37 -56.44
N GLU A 786 -31.47 -12.29 -55.43
CA GLU A 786 -32.85 -12.80 -55.51
C GLU A 786 -33.75 -11.89 -56.37
N LYS A 787 -33.58 -10.55 -56.30
CA LYS A 787 -34.25 -9.60 -57.20
C LYS A 787 -33.93 -9.85 -58.68
N VAL A 788 -32.68 -10.21 -59.01
CA VAL A 788 -32.27 -10.51 -60.39
C VAL A 788 -32.92 -11.80 -60.91
N LYS A 789 -33.15 -12.78 -60.03
CA LYS A 789 -33.80 -14.05 -60.41
C LYS A 789 -35.31 -13.91 -60.63
N SER A 790 -35.96 -12.95 -59.98
CA SER A 790 -37.40 -12.70 -60.15
C SER A 790 -37.75 -11.24 -59.94
N ASN A 791 -38.13 -10.54 -61.02
CA ASN A 791 -38.62 -9.16 -60.99
C ASN A 791 -39.94 -8.99 -60.20
N LEU A 792 -40.61 -10.08 -59.83
CA LEU A 792 -41.89 -10.10 -59.11
C LEU A 792 -41.74 -10.45 -57.61
N GLN A 793 -40.59 -10.17 -56.98
CA GLN A 793 -40.40 -10.28 -55.52
C GLN A 793 -40.51 -8.93 -54.76
N PRO A 794 -41.62 -8.16 -54.83
CA PRO A 794 -41.78 -6.93 -54.07
C PRO A 794 -41.99 -7.17 -52.56
N LEU A 795 -42.26 -8.42 -52.14
CA LEU A 795 -42.58 -8.77 -50.74
C LEU A 795 -41.37 -9.08 -49.85
N LEU A 796 -40.15 -9.14 -50.41
CA LEU A 796 -38.92 -9.36 -49.62
C LEU A 796 -38.70 -8.27 -48.56
N GLY A 797 -39.04 -7.02 -48.89
CA GLY A 797 -38.96 -5.89 -47.96
C GLY A 797 -40.03 -5.90 -46.85
N PHE A 798 -41.15 -6.61 -47.04
CA PHE A 798 -42.26 -6.68 -46.07
C PHE A 798 -42.21 -7.94 -45.21
N THR A 799 -41.80 -9.07 -45.78
CA THR A 799 -41.76 -10.38 -45.09
C THR A 799 -40.63 -10.47 -44.07
N TRP A 800 -39.48 -9.87 -44.37
CA TRP A 800 -38.31 -9.92 -43.50
C TRP A 800 -38.50 -9.17 -42.17
N PRO A 801 -38.99 -7.91 -42.13
CA PRO A 801 -39.32 -7.24 -40.87
C PRO A 801 -40.40 -7.97 -40.09
N ILE A 802 -41.41 -8.55 -40.75
CA ILE A 802 -42.47 -9.32 -40.09
C ILE A 802 -41.91 -10.58 -39.43
N LEU A 803 -41.02 -11.32 -40.10
CA LEU A 803 -40.36 -12.50 -39.51
C LEU A 803 -39.42 -12.11 -38.36
N LEU A 804 -38.69 -10.99 -38.47
CA LEU A 804 -37.89 -10.43 -37.37
C LEU A 804 -38.74 -10.02 -36.18
N VAL A 805 -39.86 -9.33 -36.42
CA VAL A 805 -40.83 -8.91 -35.41
C VAL A 805 -41.47 -10.13 -34.73
N VAL A 806 -41.85 -11.16 -35.48
CA VAL A 806 -42.39 -12.41 -34.95
C VAL A 806 -41.33 -13.19 -34.15
N TYR A 807 -40.08 -13.22 -34.61
CA TYR A 807 -38.96 -13.83 -33.89
C TYR A 807 -38.66 -13.10 -32.56
N PHE A 808 -38.58 -11.77 -32.56
CA PHE A 808 -38.39 -10.97 -31.33
C PHE A 808 -39.61 -10.97 -30.41
N ALA A 809 -40.82 -11.14 -30.94
CA ALA A 809 -42.03 -11.29 -30.14
C ALA A 809 -42.13 -12.67 -29.46
N THR A 810 -41.54 -13.72 -30.04
CA THR A 810 -41.62 -15.11 -29.53
C THR A 810 -40.51 -15.46 -28.53
N ILE A 811 -39.36 -14.80 -28.61
CA ILE A 811 -38.30 -14.90 -27.59
C ILE A 811 -38.57 -13.83 -26.52
N GLY A 812 -39.51 -14.13 -25.63
CA GLY A 812 -39.74 -13.49 -24.32
C GLY A 812 -39.44 -11.98 -24.20
N GLY A 813 -40.39 -11.13 -24.63
CA GLY A 813 -40.49 -9.73 -24.17
C GLY A 813 -40.09 -8.62 -25.16
N GLY A 814 -39.89 -8.93 -26.45
CA GLY A 814 -39.17 -8.05 -27.38
C GLY A 814 -39.96 -7.06 -28.25
N LEU A 815 -41.26 -6.80 -28.05
CA LEU A 815 -41.96 -5.78 -28.86
C LEU A 815 -41.92 -4.38 -28.21
N SER A 816 -42.14 -4.31 -26.90
CA SER A 816 -42.09 -3.04 -26.14
C SER A 816 -40.68 -2.46 -26.08
N SER A 817 -39.66 -3.32 -25.99
CA SER A 817 -38.25 -2.91 -25.88
C SER A 817 -37.67 -2.43 -27.22
N PHE A 818 -38.15 -2.96 -28.35
CA PHE A 818 -37.73 -2.53 -29.69
C PHE A 818 -38.39 -1.21 -30.11
N LEU A 819 -39.66 -0.99 -29.76
CA LEU A 819 -40.36 0.29 -30.00
C LEU A 819 -39.84 1.43 -29.11
N ALA A 820 -39.34 1.13 -27.90
CA ALA A 820 -38.72 2.12 -27.01
C ALA A 820 -37.40 2.71 -27.58
N ILE A 821 -36.74 2.03 -28.51
CA ILE A 821 -35.53 2.53 -29.19
C ILE A 821 -35.88 3.60 -30.24
N PHE A 822 -37.11 3.62 -30.75
CA PHE A 822 -37.59 4.63 -31.71
C PHE A 822 -38.38 5.77 -31.05
N SER A 823 -38.51 5.79 -29.72
CA SER A 823 -39.15 6.88 -28.97
C SER A 823 -38.14 7.83 -28.31
N PHE A 824 -36.96 8.00 -28.90
CA PHE A 824 -35.98 9.03 -28.54
C PHE A 824 -35.83 10.05 -29.65
#